data_AF-A0A6J8CWB7-F1
#
_entry.id   AF-A0A6J8CWB7-F1
#
_cell.length_a   1.000
_cell.length_b   1.000
_cell.length_c   1.000
_cell.angle_alpha   90.00
_cell.angle_beta   90.00
_cell.angle_gamma   90.00
#
_symmetry.space_group_name_H-M   'P 1'
#
loop_
_entity.id
_entity.type
_entity.pdbx_description
1 polymer ?
#
loop_
_entity_poly.entity_id
_entity_poly.type
_entity_poly.pdbx_seq_one_letter_code
_entity_poly.pdbx_strand_id
1 'polypeptide(L)'
;MLRSALLWFLLVSCVTSTSGKDIQRINYGIIFQHEGEIFLGQDKWQHTFEINLPRRVTTPLPASCKAQHMPCYLVNKLLTQISTIKIDMSTQINHTVHTIHALVPQVTSSILSETKSRTRRGLFDFIGSISKSLFGTATVDDVRNLARHINVIAKHNNKLAAAMAKHDKMLTSYMTETDKCFENVMDAVKTNFEAIENSTNQINRDIKTYQLINLKLTEYLVQEMNSSAIMNKHLEELTLSVHELLKEKLSPFLLSPHDLKKTIHQIQTILDTKFKGFHLTHTDPEYYYSFPEFVFARNHSKLYISVKFPVSSSTSPFQLFRVISKPVPINETSKHATQLIDTFDYFVQSADNQHFAVTDNQKLSKCTGQNIQSCSFHLPLTSTASPTCISALFYNLKEQIHNLCDFRFLIDTLKPDIHELSSASILVYRTNMIALDCPSCQKIMKGCSFCIVRIPCMCSVSTDFLYLPPRLGKCQNHSDSITTLHPVNLALIQHFFSPETYNSIMGDTTFAQPIDLTIPNFHIYNHTFSNILAQDKQYHLSLKRMAQAASKEETIFISLSEPLVDGELPVSSDWPDLNGIISIAALGLSALLALVCLVLFRRLQTLTTAFLLLQKATPIHGLSLASPMPTFHYVNTHQSTTEDTNSYIFNTQCNPWPFVTLSIITTATLALFIIYVWKKFQQTQGTNILIEITNGITCITIPFMSLPLCPSDWHITPPTDITDMHITGSFQPFMHAQLLGLQIINIHTKHHILIPSNISVNIFTARKLRTMLNQPFHCYLLLAHNQYFQIIR
;
A
#
# COMPACT_ATOMS: atom_id res chain seq x y z
N MET A 1 -18.04 -41.08 -13.96
CA MET A 1 -18.47 -39.67 -13.84
C MET A 1 -18.87 -39.25 -12.42
N LEU A 2 -19.79 -39.94 -11.70
CA LEU A 2 -20.17 -39.47 -10.34
C LEU A 2 -19.01 -39.48 -9.33
N ARG A 3 -18.17 -40.52 -9.30
CA ARG A 3 -16.99 -40.59 -8.39
C ARG A 3 -15.92 -39.52 -8.68
N SER A 4 -15.74 -39.13 -9.94
CA SER A 4 -14.81 -38.08 -10.33
C SER A 4 -15.31 -36.68 -9.97
N ALA A 5 -16.63 -36.46 -9.96
CA ALA A 5 -17.23 -35.21 -9.47
C ALA A 5 -17.11 -35.07 -7.93
N LEU A 6 -17.28 -36.17 -7.18
CA LEU A 6 -17.10 -36.16 -5.72
C LEU A 6 -15.66 -35.83 -5.30
N LEU A 7 -14.65 -36.37 -6.00
CA LEU A 7 -13.25 -36.03 -5.71
C LEU A 7 -12.95 -34.53 -5.95
N TRP A 8 -13.52 -33.95 -7.00
CA TRP A 8 -13.38 -32.51 -7.28
C TRP A 8 -14.07 -31.64 -6.21
N PHE A 9 -15.27 -32.01 -5.76
CA PHE A 9 -15.93 -31.29 -4.65
C PHE A 9 -15.13 -31.39 -3.33
N LEU A 10 -14.61 -32.57 -2.99
CA LEU A 10 -13.82 -32.75 -1.77
C LEU A 10 -12.47 -32.01 -1.78
N LEU A 11 -11.87 -31.80 -2.96
CA LEU A 11 -10.63 -31.01 -3.09
C LEU A 11 -10.85 -29.48 -3.04
N VAL A 12 -12.07 -29.00 -3.31
CA VAL A 12 -12.40 -27.57 -3.30
C VAL A 12 -12.97 -27.10 -1.95
N SER A 13 -13.47 -28.01 -1.11
CA SER A 13 -14.14 -27.67 0.17
C SER A 13 -13.23 -27.50 1.39
N CYS A 14 -11.90 -27.62 1.26
CA CYS A 14 -10.97 -27.54 2.40
C CYS A 14 -10.07 -26.30 2.37
N VAL A 15 -10.64 -25.13 2.05
CA VAL A 15 -10.05 -23.86 2.51
C VAL A 15 -10.43 -23.70 3.98
N THR A 16 -9.73 -24.44 4.85
CA THR A 16 -9.74 -24.10 6.27
C THR A 16 -9.14 -22.72 6.40
N SER A 17 -9.93 -21.75 6.88
CA SER A 17 -9.40 -20.47 7.32
C SER A 17 -8.45 -20.76 8.48
N THR A 18 -7.16 -20.88 8.18
CA THR A 18 -6.12 -21.05 9.18
C THR A 18 -6.02 -19.75 9.93
N SER A 19 -6.68 -19.68 11.09
CA SER A 19 -6.41 -18.69 12.15
C SER A 19 -4.91 -18.43 12.17
N GLY A 20 -4.51 -17.20 11.81
CA GLY A 20 -3.11 -16.90 11.52
C GLY A 20 -2.20 -17.37 12.64
N LYS A 21 -1.23 -18.19 12.27
CA LYS A 21 -0.31 -18.85 13.19
C LYS A 21 0.96 -18.02 13.29
N ASP A 22 1.46 -17.83 14.51
CA ASP A 22 2.74 -17.16 14.74
C ASP A 22 3.86 -17.87 13.96
N ILE A 23 4.62 -17.10 13.17
CA ILE A 23 5.74 -17.60 12.37
C ILE A 23 7.03 -17.25 13.11
N GLN A 24 7.70 -18.28 13.61
CA GLN A 24 8.92 -18.14 14.40
C GLN A 24 10.14 -18.33 13.50
N ARG A 25 11.14 -17.47 13.69
CA ARG A 25 12.46 -17.50 13.03
C ARG A 25 13.54 -17.29 14.09
N ILE A 26 13.45 -18.07 15.16
CA ILE A 26 14.25 -17.94 16.39
C ILE A 26 15.76 -18.01 16.11
N ASN A 27 16.18 -18.76 15.10
CA ASN A 27 17.60 -18.86 14.72
C ASN A 27 18.16 -17.56 14.08
N TYR A 28 17.29 -16.63 13.72
CA TYR A 28 17.62 -15.25 13.33
C TYR A 28 17.15 -14.22 14.38
N GLY A 29 16.54 -14.65 15.48
CA GLY A 29 16.00 -13.77 16.51
C GLY A 29 14.71 -13.05 16.11
N ILE A 30 13.99 -13.54 15.09
CA ILE A 30 12.78 -12.87 14.57
C ILE A 30 11.53 -13.69 14.88
N ILE A 31 10.46 -13.02 15.31
CA ILE A 31 9.14 -13.61 15.54
C ILE A 31 8.11 -12.75 14.81
N PHE A 32 7.25 -13.37 14.01
CA PHE A 32 6.09 -12.76 13.39
C PHE A 32 4.85 -13.21 14.16
N GLN A 33 4.42 -12.40 15.12
CA GLN A 33 3.24 -12.66 15.94
C GLN A 33 1.99 -12.22 15.19
N HIS A 34 1.02 -13.11 14.98
CA HIS A 34 -0.21 -12.78 14.27
C HIS A 34 -1.15 -11.98 15.19
N GLU A 35 -1.39 -10.71 14.87
CA GLU A 35 -2.28 -9.84 15.66
C GLU A 35 -3.72 -9.80 15.12
N GLY A 36 -3.94 -10.08 13.83
CA GLY A 36 -5.28 -10.13 13.25
C GLY A 36 -5.32 -9.92 11.75
N GLU A 37 -6.48 -9.48 11.27
CA GLU A 37 -6.74 -9.22 9.85
C GLU A 37 -6.93 -7.71 9.59
N ILE A 38 -6.58 -7.23 8.40
CA ILE A 38 -6.61 -5.80 8.06
C ILE A 38 -7.03 -5.54 6.62
N PHE A 39 -7.94 -4.59 6.42
CA PHE A 39 -8.27 -4.03 5.10
C PHE A 39 -7.57 -2.69 4.90
N LEU A 40 -6.84 -2.58 3.80
CA LEU A 40 -6.11 -1.38 3.40
C LEU A 40 -6.92 -0.58 2.38
N GLY A 41 -6.74 0.74 2.35
CA GLY A 41 -7.31 1.62 1.35
C GLY A 41 -8.84 1.60 1.29
N GLN A 42 -9.53 1.51 2.43
CA GLN A 42 -10.99 1.49 2.44
C GLN A 42 -11.58 2.87 2.11
N ASP A 43 -12.26 2.94 0.96
CA ASP A 43 -13.22 3.99 0.62
C ASP A 43 -14.58 3.71 1.29
N LYS A 44 -15.49 4.70 1.27
CA LYS A 44 -16.80 4.59 1.94
C LYS A 44 -17.93 5.02 1.02
N TRP A 45 -18.78 4.07 0.65
CA TRP A 45 -20.03 4.32 -0.06
C TRP A 45 -21.07 4.89 0.90
N GLN A 46 -21.54 6.12 0.68
CA GLN A 46 -22.55 6.75 1.53
C GLN A 46 -23.96 6.48 0.97
N HIS A 47 -24.81 5.79 1.72
CA HIS A 47 -26.21 5.55 1.34
C HIS A 47 -27.16 6.13 2.39
N THR A 48 -28.14 6.92 1.94
CA THR A 48 -29.06 7.66 2.82
C THR A 48 -30.47 7.10 2.78
N PHE A 49 -30.92 6.59 3.92
CA PHE A 49 -32.28 6.11 4.17
C PHE A 49 -33.19 7.27 4.57
N GLU A 50 -34.46 7.23 4.16
CA GLU A 50 -35.52 8.17 4.53
C GLU A 50 -36.57 7.45 5.38
N ILE A 51 -36.77 7.88 6.62
CA ILE A 51 -37.72 7.31 7.58
C ILE A 51 -38.80 8.37 7.85
N ASN A 52 -40.07 8.00 7.69
CA ASN A 52 -41.19 8.88 8.01
C ASN A 52 -41.44 8.88 9.52
N LEU A 53 -41.35 10.06 10.14
CA LEU A 53 -41.70 10.26 11.54
C LEU A 53 -43.21 10.49 11.69
N PRO A 54 -43.82 10.12 12.83
CA PRO A 54 -45.21 10.45 13.12
C PRO A 54 -45.44 11.97 13.02
N ARG A 55 -46.65 12.34 12.62
CA ARG A 55 -47.09 13.74 12.56
C ARG A 55 -48.00 14.04 13.74
N ARG A 56 -48.11 15.32 14.10
CA ARG A 56 -49.08 15.76 15.11
C ARG A 56 -50.50 15.41 14.65
N VAL A 57 -51.30 14.86 15.55
CA VAL A 57 -52.69 14.47 15.31
C VAL A 57 -53.62 15.42 16.06
N THR A 58 -54.71 15.80 15.42
CA THR A 58 -55.83 16.53 16.02
C THR A 58 -57.07 15.64 15.93
N THR A 59 -57.50 15.09 17.06
CA THR A 59 -58.70 14.27 17.16
C THR A 59 -59.95 15.16 17.28
N PRO A 60 -60.91 15.11 16.33
CA PRO A 60 -62.18 15.81 16.50
C PRO A 60 -62.99 15.18 17.64
N LEU A 61 -63.74 15.99 18.39
CA LEU A 61 -64.62 15.49 19.45
C LEU A 61 -65.75 14.65 18.84
N PRO A 62 -66.10 13.49 19.44
CA PRO A 62 -67.23 12.69 18.98
C PRO A 62 -68.56 13.43 19.24
N ALA A 63 -69.52 13.25 18.33
CA ALA A 63 -70.85 13.80 18.49
C ALA A 63 -71.58 13.14 19.67
N SER A 64 -71.96 13.94 20.67
CA SER A 64 -72.71 13.49 21.84
C SER A 64 -74.16 13.12 21.48
N CYS A 65 -74.65 12.01 22.03
CA CYS A 65 -76.06 11.65 21.98
C CYS A 65 -76.86 12.60 22.90
N LYS A 66 -77.77 13.38 22.31
CA LYS A 66 -78.49 14.48 23.01
C LYS A 66 -79.79 14.08 23.74
N ALA A 67 -80.20 12.81 23.69
CA ALA A 67 -81.50 12.37 24.20
C ALA A 67 -81.45 11.89 25.66
N GLN A 68 -82.43 12.26 26.48
CA GLN A 68 -82.51 11.86 27.90
C GLN A 68 -83.05 10.43 28.13
N HIS A 69 -82.77 9.49 27.23
CA HIS A 69 -83.15 8.08 27.41
C HIS A 69 -82.01 7.27 28.04
N MET A 70 -82.36 6.32 28.91
CA MET A 70 -81.42 5.43 29.62
C MET A 70 -80.31 4.81 28.74
N PRO A 71 -80.58 4.26 27.53
CA PRO A 71 -79.52 3.78 26.63
C PRO A 71 -78.53 4.87 26.17
N CYS A 72 -78.98 6.12 26.00
CA CYS A 72 -78.11 7.24 25.60
C CYS A 72 -77.10 7.60 26.71
N TYR A 73 -77.44 7.42 28.00
CA TYR A 73 -76.49 7.60 29.10
C TYR A 73 -75.34 6.58 29.05
N LEU A 74 -75.63 5.30 28.85
CA LEU A 74 -74.60 4.27 28.75
C LEU A 74 -73.76 4.43 27.47
N VAL A 75 -74.41 4.73 26.34
CA VAL A 75 -73.71 5.01 25.07
C VAL A 75 -72.80 6.24 25.21
N ASN A 76 -73.27 7.34 25.83
CA ASN A 76 -72.41 8.49 26.11
C ASN A 76 -71.24 8.13 27.04
N LYS A 77 -71.44 7.28 28.06
CA LYS A 77 -70.36 6.82 28.95
C LYS A 77 -69.31 5.98 28.21
N LEU A 78 -69.71 5.11 27.29
CA LEU A 78 -68.79 4.33 26.45
C LEU A 78 -68.09 5.22 25.42
N LEU A 79 -68.81 6.17 24.80
CA LEU A 79 -68.23 7.16 23.90
C LEU A 79 -67.24 8.08 24.61
N THR A 80 -67.47 8.48 25.88
CA THR A 80 -66.47 9.23 26.63
C THR A 80 -65.22 8.40 26.90
N GLN A 81 -65.34 7.12 27.27
CA GLN A 81 -64.18 6.23 27.43
C GLN A 81 -63.36 6.07 26.13
N ILE A 82 -64.04 5.85 25.00
CA ILE A 82 -63.40 5.82 23.67
C ILE A 82 -62.71 7.16 23.36
N SER A 83 -63.36 8.29 23.69
CA SER A 83 -62.79 9.61 23.47
C SER A 83 -61.55 9.87 24.33
N THR A 84 -61.55 9.41 25.59
CA THR A 84 -60.38 9.48 26.49
C THR A 84 -59.22 8.71 25.90
N ILE A 85 -59.41 7.46 25.49
CA ILE A 85 -58.36 6.64 24.84
C ILE A 85 -57.78 7.37 23.61
N LYS A 86 -58.61 7.99 22.78
CA LYS A 86 -58.17 8.74 21.59
C LYS A 86 -57.44 10.05 21.93
N ILE A 87 -57.85 10.75 22.98
CA ILE A 87 -57.19 11.96 23.48
C ILE A 87 -55.83 11.61 24.09
N ASP A 88 -55.76 10.56 24.90
CA ASP A 88 -54.52 10.10 25.55
C ASP A 88 -53.51 9.62 24.50
N MET A 89 -53.94 8.78 23.55
CA MET A 89 -53.14 8.34 22.40
C MET A 89 -52.64 9.52 21.55
N SER A 90 -53.51 10.48 21.25
CA SER A 90 -53.13 11.71 20.51
C SER A 90 -52.12 12.57 21.31
N THR A 91 -52.27 12.61 22.64
CA THR A 91 -51.35 13.32 23.53
C THR A 91 -49.99 12.63 23.57
N GLN A 92 -49.95 11.29 23.65
CA GLN A 92 -48.72 10.50 23.59
C GLN A 92 -48.01 10.65 22.23
N ILE A 93 -48.75 10.58 21.11
CA ILE A 93 -48.19 10.88 19.77
C ILE A 93 -47.60 12.29 19.73
N ASN A 94 -48.35 13.30 20.17
CA ASN A 94 -47.89 14.69 20.13
C ASN A 94 -46.67 14.94 21.04
N HIS A 95 -46.59 14.25 22.19
CA HIS A 95 -45.44 14.26 23.09
C HIS A 95 -44.22 13.59 22.45
N THR A 96 -44.34 12.37 21.92
CA THR A 96 -43.25 11.67 21.22
C THR A 96 -42.75 12.47 20.01
N VAL A 97 -43.65 13.06 19.20
CA VAL A 97 -43.29 13.94 18.09
C VAL A 97 -42.53 15.18 18.58
N HIS A 98 -42.97 15.80 19.67
CA HIS A 98 -42.27 16.95 20.25
C HIS A 98 -40.85 16.57 20.73
N THR A 99 -40.72 15.46 21.46
CA THR A 99 -39.45 14.93 21.97
C THR A 99 -38.49 14.60 20.83
N ILE A 100 -38.93 13.89 19.79
CA ILE A 100 -38.08 13.59 18.61
C ILE A 100 -37.70 14.88 17.87
N HIS A 101 -38.62 15.86 17.75
CA HIS A 101 -38.33 17.14 17.11
C HIS A 101 -37.30 18.00 17.88
N ALA A 102 -37.28 17.89 19.21
CA ALA A 102 -36.33 18.58 20.08
C ALA A 102 -34.96 17.89 20.13
N LEU A 103 -34.93 16.55 20.10
CA LEU A 103 -33.70 15.75 20.17
C LEU A 103 -32.97 15.63 18.83
N VAL A 104 -33.68 15.52 17.70
CA VAL A 104 -33.06 15.29 16.39
C VAL A 104 -32.84 16.60 15.63
N PRO A 105 -31.59 16.93 15.23
CA PRO A 105 -31.25 18.22 14.61
C PRO A 105 -31.97 18.41 13.28
N GLN A 106 -32.59 19.58 13.10
CA GLN A 106 -33.27 19.98 11.85
C GLN A 106 -32.26 20.60 10.87
N VAL A 107 -32.21 20.09 9.64
CA VAL A 107 -31.47 20.73 8.54
C VAL A 107 -32.21 21.98 8.09
N THR A 108 -31.58 23.14 8.24
CA THR A 108 -32.11 24.43 7.75
C THR A 108 -31.68 24.71 6.31
N SER A 109 -32.52 25.41 5.57
CA SER A 109 -32.31 25.72 4.15
C SER A 109 -31.17 26.71 3.89
N SER A 110 -30.65 27.40 4.91
CA SER A 110 -29.52 28.33 4.80
C SER A 110 -28.21 27.65 4.38
N ILE A 111 -27.98 26.39 4.77
CA ILE A 111 -26.82 25.57 4.37
C ILE A 111 -26.82 25.32 2.84
N LEU A 112 -27.97 25.49 2.17
CA LEU A 112 -28.18 25.10 0.79
C LEU A 112 -27.93 26.24 -0.22
N SER A 113 -27.76 27.47 0.26
CA SER A 113 -27.71 28.69 -0.56
C SER A 113 -26.31 29.06 -1.05
N GLU A 114 -25.27 28.37 -0.59
CA GLU A 114 -23.86 28.78 -0.70
C GLU A 114 -23.21 28.56 -2.08
N THR A 115 -24.00 28.50 -3.17
CA THR A 115 -23.47 28.30 -4.54
C THR A 115 -23.41 29.56 -5.40
N LYS A 116 -23.94 30.71 -4.93
CA LYS A 116 -23.91 31.99 -5.69
C LYS A 116 -23.78 33.27 -4.84
N SER A 117 -22.72 33.39 -4.04
CA SER A 117 -22.06 34.70 -3.81
C SER A 117 -20.70 34.53 -3.13
N ARG A 118 -19.72 35.36 -3.50
CA ARG A 118 -18.36 35.33 -2.94
C ARG A 118 -18.21 36.42 -1.90
N THR A 119 -18.45 36.11 -0.63
CA THR A 119 -18.06 36.95 0.52
C THR A 119 -17.28 36.14 1.55
N ARG A 120 -16.00 36.49 1.74
CA ARG A 120 -15.15 35.94 2.81
C ARG A 120 -15.47 36.65 4.14
N ARG A 121 -15.31 35.88 5.23
CA ARG A 121 -15.34 36.24 6.67
C ARG A 121 -16.73 36.14 7.34
N GLY A 122 -16.84 35.10 8.15
CA GLY A 122 -18.00 34.66 8.93
C GLY A 122 -17.80 33.19 9.22
N LEU A 123 -16.99 32.85 10.25
CA LEU A 123 -16.48 31.49 10.47
C LEU A 123 -17.51 30.62 11.20
N PHE A 124 -18.63 30.34 10.54
CA PHE A 124 -19.69 29.38 10.91
C PHE A 124 -20.17 29.40 12.37
N ASP A 125 -21.07 30.32 12.71
CA ASP A 125 -21.73 30.40 14.03
C ASP A 125 -22.54 29.14 14.45
N PHE A 126 -22.73 28.16 13.55
CA PHE A 126 -23.31 26.86 13.88
C PHE A 126 -22.31 25.85 14.48
N ILE A 127 -21.02 25.96 14.14
CA ILE A 127 -20.01 24.93 14.47
C ILE A 127 -19.46 25.11 15.91
N GLY A 128 -19.62 26.30 16.50
CA GLY A 128 -19.12 26.60 17.85
C GLY A 128 -19.91 25.99 19.02
N SER A 129 -21.20 25.71 18.85
CA SER A 129 -22.11 25.37 19.97
C SER A 129 -22.70 23.96 19.95
N ILE A 130 -22.58 23.21 18.84
CA ILE A 130 -23.08 21.83 18.69
C ILE A 130 -21.91 20.92 18.27
N SER A 131 -20.88 20.85 19.12
CA SER A 131 -19.61 20.21 18.82
C SER A 131 -19.56 18.74 19.28
N LYS A 132 -19.22 17.83 18.36
CA LYS A 132 -18.96 16.37 18.52
C LYS A 132 -20.08 15.50 19.12
N SER A 133 -20.74 15.91 20.21
CA SER A 133 -21.65 15.07 21.01
C SER A 133 -22.98 14.67 20.33
N LEU A 134 -23.37 15.30 19.22
CA LEU A 134 -24.66 15.07 18.54
C LEU A 134 -24.54 14.48 17.12
N PHE A 135 -23.32 14.43 16.59
CA PHE A 135 -23.00 13.86 15.27
C PHE A 135 -21.86 12.83 15.32
N GLY A 136 -21.36 12.51 16.51
CA GLY A 136 -20.27 11.58 16.75
C GLY A 136 -18.98 11.92 16.00
N THR A 137 -18.36 10.90 15.41
CA THR A 137 -17.11 10.98 14.64
C THR A 137 -17.22 11.67 13.27
N ALA A 138 -18.37 12.26 12.94
CA ALA A 138 -18.64 12.86 11.64
C ALA A 138 -17.79 14.09 11.32
N THR A 139 -17.38 14.20 10.05
CA THR A 139 -16.67 15.38 9.54
C THR A 139 -17.65 16.44 9.03
N VAL A 140 -17.18 17.69 8.89
CA VAL A 140 -17.97 18.79 8.28
C VAL A 140 -18.42 18.44 6.85
N ASP A 141 -17.61 17.68 6.12
CA ASP A 141 -17.91 17.25 4.76
C ASP A 141 -19.02 16.19 4.72
N ASP A 142 -19.09 15.29 5.71
CA ASP A 142 -20.19 14.32 5.85
C ASP A 142 -21.54 15.02 6.04
N VAL A 143 -21.59 16.05 6.91
CA VAL A 143 -22.82 16.85 7.13
C VAL A 143 -23.24 17.58 5.85
N ARG A 144 -22.27 18.13 5.09
CA ARG A 144 -22.55 18.78 3.80
C ARG A 144 -23.03 17.78 2.73
N ASN A 145 -22.52 16.55 2.75
CA ASN A 145 -22.97 15.48 1.85
C ASN A 145 -24.39 15.03 2.17
N LEU A 146 -24.72 14.82 3.45
CA LEU A 146 -26.08 14.51 3.90
C LEU A 146 -27.09 15.59 3.47
N ALA A 147 -26.77 16.87 3.69
CA ALA A 147 -27.62 17.99 3.26
C ALA A 147 -27.85 18.00 1.72
N ARG A 148 -26.83 17.61 0.93
CA ARG A 148 -26.94 17.47 -0.53
C ARG A 148 -27.86 16.31 -0.93
N HIS A 149 -27.76 15.15 -0.27
CA HIS A 149 -28.65 14.01 -0.51
C HIS A 149 -30.11 14.33 -0.17
N ILE A 150 -30.36 14.97 0.98
CA ILE A 150 -31.70 15.42 1.40
C ILE A 150 -32.34 16.30 0.31
N ASN A 151 -31.59 17.19 -0.33
CA ASN A 151 -32.10 18.04 -1.42
C ASN A 151 -32.47 17.26 -2.68
N VAL A 152 -31.65 16.28 -3.08
CA VAL A 152 -31.93 15.46 -4.27
C VAL A 152 -33.20 14.64 -4.04
N ILE A 153 -33.32 14.02 -2.86
CA ILE A 153 -34.48 13.21 -2.47
C ILE A 153 -35.75 14.08 -2.38
N ALA A 154 -35.68 15.23 -1.69
CA ALA A 154 -36.82 16.15 -1.57
C ALA A 154 -37.30 16.70 -2.93
N LYS A 155 -36.36 17.04 -3.83
CA LYS A 155 -36.67 17.52 -5.19
C LYS A 155 -37.31 16.44 -6.07
N HIS A 156 -36.98 15.17 -5.85
CA HIS A 156 -37.59 14.04 -6.56
C HIS A 156 -38.98 13.70 -5.99
N ASN A 157 -39.11 13.61 -4.66
CA ASN A 157 -40.36 13.33 -3.96
C ASN A 157 -41.47 14.36 -4.26
N ASN A 158 -41.13 15.65 -4.38
CA ASN A 158 -42.12 16.67 -4.74
C ASN A 158 -42.73 16.47 -6.15
N LYS A 159 -42.00 15.85 -7.09
CA LYS A 159 -42.54 15.51 -8.42
C LYS A 159 -43.48 14.30 -8.36
N LEU A 160 -43.20 13.33 -7.49
CA LEU A 160 -44.04 12.14 -7.31
C LEU A 160 -45.33 12.47 -6.56
N ALA A 161 -45.25 13.28 -5.49
CA ALA A 161 -46.42 13.74 -4.75
C ALA A 161 -47.40 14.55 -5.63
N ALA A 162 -46.87 15.39 -6.53
CA ALA A 162 -47.67 16.12 -7.53
C ALA A 162 -48.37 15.19 -8.54
N ALA A 163 -47.84 13.99 -8.80
CA ALA A 163 -48.48 12.98 -9.64
C ALA A 163 -49.57 12.19 -8.89
N MET A 164 -49.34 11.86 -7.61
CA MET A 164 -50.30 11.10 -6.79
C MET A 164 -51.52 11.94 -6.35
N ALA A 165 -51.35 13.24 -6.11
CA ALA A 165 -52.45 14.16 -5.76
C ALA A 165 -53.53 14.30 -6.86
N LYS A 166 -53.30 13.72 -8.05
CA LYS A 166 -54.24 13.73 -9.17
C LYS A 166 -55.33 12.63 -9.08
N HIS A 167 -55.24 11.70 -8.12
CA HIS A 167 -56.07 10.48 -8.11
C HIS A 167 -57.08 10.35 -6.95
N ASP A 168 -57.26 11.40 -6.15
CA ASP A 168 -57.98 11.33 -4.86
C ASP A 168 -59.30 12.14 -4.82
N LYS A 169 -59.96 12.30 -5.99
CA LYS A 169 -61.08 13.24 -6.18
C LYS A 169 -62.36 12.66 -6.81
N MET A 170 -62.65 11.39 -6.51
CA MET A 170 -63.96 10.76 -6.78
C MET A 170 -64.32 9.81 -5.64
N LEU A 171 -65.22 10.22 -4.72
CA LEU A 171 -66.12 9.37 -3.92
C LEU A 171 -66.99 10.21 -2.96
N THR A 172 -67.92 11.03 -3.48
CA THR A 172 -68.96 11.69 -2.63
C THR A 172 -70.21 12.11 -3.43
N SER A 173 -71.23 11.23 -3.56
CA SER A 173 -72.66 11.56 -3.78
C SER A 173 -73.51 10.27 -3.89
N TYR A 174 -74.85 10.40 -3.83
CA TYR A 174 -75.93 9.36 -3.80
C TYR A 174 -76.28 8.78 -2.40
N MET A 175 -77.56 8.66 -1.97
CA MET A 175 -78.86 9.19 -2.45
C MET A 175 -79.96 9.06 -1.35
N THR A 176 -81.16 9.59 -1.58
CA THR A 176 -82.37 9.55 -0.70
C THR A 176 -83.65 9.32 -1.55
N GLU A 177 -84.91 9.26 -1.09
CA GLU A 177 -85.61 9.54 0.20
C GLU A 177 -86.96 8.75 0.26
N THR A 178 -87.64 8.68 1.42
CA THR A 178 -89.11 8.48 1.64
C THR A 178 -89.78 7.13 1.24
N ASP A 179 -90.79 6.59 1.96
CA ASP A 179 -92.18 7.13 2.00
C ASP A 179 -93.07 6.65 3.20
N LYS A 180 -94.34 7.12 3.29
CA LYS A 180 -95.15 7.09 4.54
C LYS A 180 -96.67 6.81 4.38
N CYS A 181 -97.27 6.20 5.42
CA CYS A 181 -98.69 6.30 5.87
C CYS A 181 -99.82 5.45 5.22
N PHE A 182 -100.35 4.44 5.95
CA PHE A 182 -101.78 4.06 5.90
C PHE A 182 -102.35 3.27 7.11
N GLU A 183 -101.84 3.40 8.35
CA GLU A 183 -102.42 2.69 9.51
C GLU A 183 -102.51 3.61 10.74
N ASN A 184 -103.71 4.09 11.09
CA ASN A 184 -103.86 4.97 12.26
C ASN A 184 -105.28 5.10 12.88
N VAL A 185 -106.28 4.30 12.47
CA VAL A 185 -107.67 4.52 12.95
C VAL A 185 -108.43 3.26 13.42
N MET A 186 -108.15 2.05 12.90
CA MET A 186 -109.09 0.93 13.09
C MET A 186 -108.75 -0.09 14.20
N ASP A 187 -107.56 -0.08 14.80
CA ASP A 187 -107.18 -1.11 15.79
C ASP A 187 -107.12 -0.63 17.25
N ALA A 188 -107.64 0.57 17.55
CA ALA A 188 -107.57 1.26 18.86
C ALA A 188 -108.19 0.54 20.09
N VAL A 189 -108.71 -0.68 19.94
CA VAL A 189 -109.22 -1.53 21.03
C VAL A 189 -108.46 -2.87 21.11
N LYS A 190 -108.03 -3.42 19.98
CA LYS A 190 -107.09 -4.55 19.91
C LYS A 190 -105.69 -4.12 20.37
N THR A 191 -105.33 -2.85 20.12
CA THR A 191 -104.12 -2.17 20.59
C THR A 191 -103.89 -2.24 22.08
N ASN A 192 -104.83 -2.54 22.98
CA ASN A 192 -104.48 -2.64 24.41
C ASN A 192 -103.86 -4.01 24.76
N PHE A 193 -104.38 -5.11 24.18
CA PHE A 193 -103.78 -6.43 24.37
C PHE A 193 -102.58 -6.60 23.43
N GLU A 194 -102.70 -6.17 22.19
CA GLU A 194 -101.56 -6.07 21.26
C GLU A 194 -100.54 -5.02 21.69
N ALA A 195 -100.84 -3.99 22.50
CA ALA A 195 -99.78 -3.17 23.10
C ALA A 195 -99.10 -3.86 24.26
N ILE A 196 -99.73 -4.79 24.99
CA ILE A 196 -99.01 -5.57 26.02
C ILE A 196 -98.11 -6.61 25.35
N GLU A 197 -98.60 -7.32 24.32
CA GLU A 197 -97.79 -8.28 23.56
C GLU A 197 -96.75 -7.57 22.67
N ASN A 198 -97.10 -6.50 21.96
CA ASN A 198 -96.10 -5.67 21.28
C ASN A 198 -95.18 -4.99 22.27
N SER A 199 -95.61 -4.48 23.43
CA SER A 199 -94.66 -3.93 24.42
C SER A 199 -93.72 -5.02 24.93
N THR A 200 -94.20 -6.24 25.16
CA THR A 200 -93.32 -7.35 25.58
C THR A 200 -92.37 -7.76 24.45
N ASN A 201 -92.84 -7.84 23.20
CA ASN A 201 -92.02 -8.14 22.02
C ASN A 201 -91.14 -6.97 21.58
N GLN A 202 -91.48 -5.73 21.93
CA GLN A 202 -90.72 -4.50 21.70
C GLN A 202 -89.67 -4.36 22.79
N ILE A 203 -90.01 -4.52 24.07
CA ILE A 203 -89.06 -4.66 25.18
C ILE A 203 -88.08 -5.80 24.90
N ASN A 204 -88.51 -6.97 24.43
CA ASN A 204 -87.60 -8.05 24.06
C ASN A 204 -86.74 -7.73 22.81
N ARG A 205 -87.28 -7.01 21.82
CA ARG A 205 -86.50 -6.52 20.66
C ARG A 205 -85.51 -5.43 21.07
N ASP A 206 -85.88 -4.53 21.97
CA ASP A 206 -85.09 -3.44 22.50
C ASP A 206 -84.01 -3.97 23.44
N ILE A 207 -84.30 -4.97 24.28
CA ILE A 207 -83.30 -5.69 25.08
C ILE A 207 -82.29 -6.40 24.17
N LYS A 208 -82.74 -7.13 23.14
CA LYS A 208 -81.83 -7.78 22.17
C LYS A 208 -81.01 -6.75 21.38
N THR A 209 -81.61 -5.64 20.97
CA THR A 209 -80.95 -4.55 20.26
C THR A 209 -79.94 -3.85 21.17
N TYR A 210 -80.28 -3.61 22.43
CA TYR A 210 -79.41 -3.05 23.45
C TYR A 210 -78.25 -3.99 23.80
N GLN A 211 -78.48 -5.29 23.93
CA GLN A 211 -77.43 -6.30 24.09
C GLN A 211 -76.48 -6.30 22.88
N LEU A 212 -77.02 -6.25 21.65
CA LEU A 212 -76.23 -6.19 20.42
C LEU A 212 -75.43 -4.87 20.30
N ILE A 213 -76.03 -3.73 20.65
CA ILE A 213 -75.36 -2.43 20.70
C ILE A 213 -74.24 -2.44 21.74
N ASN A 214 -74.48 -2.94 22.95
CA ASN A 214 -73.46 -3.03 24.00
C ASN A 214 -72.34 -4.00 23.63
N LEU A 215 -72.65 -5.13 23.00
CA LEU A 215 -71.63 -6.08 22.53
C LEU A 215 -70.76 -5.43 21.45
N LYS A 216 -71.36 -4.78 20.44
CA LYS A 216 -70.61 -4.05 19.39
C LYS A 216 -69.82 -2.86 19.92
N LEU A 217 -70.34 -2.12 20.90
CA LEU A 217 -69.60 -1.02 21.54
C LEU A 217 -68.44 -1.53 22.41
N THR A 218 -68.60 -2.68 23.06
CA THR A 218 -67.54 -3.33 23.83
C THR A 218 -66.45 -3.89 22.89
N GLU A 219 -66.85 -4.54 21.80
CA GLU A 219 -65.96 -4.99 20.72
C GLU A 219 -65.14 -3.81 20.15
N TYR A 220 -65.81 -2.71 19.82
CA TYR A 220 -65.16 -1.50 19.32
C TYR A 220 -64.22 -0.85 20.35
N LEU A 221 -64.61 -0.80 21.63
CA LEU A 221 -63.76 -0.33 22.72
C LEU A 221 -62.49 -1.20 22.86
N VAL A 222 -62.63 -2.54 22.83
CA VAL A 222 -61.51 -3.48 22.88
C VAL A 222 -60.60 -3.33 21.66
N GLN A 223 -61.17 -3.13 20.47
CA GLN A 223 -60.41 -2.89 19.23
C GLN A 223 -59.60 -1.59 19.29
N GLU A 224 -60.20 -0.50 19.78
CA GLU A 224 -59.50 0.79 19.98
C GLU A 224 -58.44 0.71 21.08
N MET A 225 -58.70 0.00 22.20
CA MET A 225 -57.70 -0.25 23.24
C MET A 225 -56.51 -1.05 22.70
N ASN A 226 -56.73 -2.11 21.93
CA ASN A 226 -55.67 -2.91 21.32
C ASN A 226 -54.86 -2.09 20.31
N SER A 227 -55.53 -1.30 19.46
CA SER A 227 -54.89 -0.42 18.47
C SER A 227 -54.04 0.66 19.15
N SER A 228 -54.53 1.24 20.25
CA SER A 228 -53.80 2.20 21.08
C SER A 228 -52.59 1.55 21.76
N ALA A 229 -52.72 0.37 22.34
CA ALA A 229 -51.61 -0.36 22.95
C ALA A 229 -50.49 -0.71 21.94
N ILE A 230 -50.85 -1.17 20.73
CA ILE A 230 -49.90 -1.44 19.65
C ILE A 230 -49.18 -0.14 19.20
N MET A 231 -49.93 0.96 19.04
CA MET A 231 -49.33 2.26 18.69
C MET A 231 -48.38 2.76 19.79
N ASN A 232 -48.79 2.70 21.06
CA ASN A 232 -47.98 3.14 22.18
C ASN A 232 -46.67 2.36 22.27
N LYS A 233 -46.72 1.04 22.09
CA LYS A 233 -45.52 0.20 21.97
C LYS A 233 -44.61 0.68 20.83
N HIS A 234 -45.13 0.96 19.64
CA HIS A 234 -44.33 1.48 18.53
C HIS A 234 -43.78 2.90 18.78
N LEU A 235 -44.49 3.76 19.51
CA LEU A 235 -43.99 5.07 19.92
C LEU A 235 -42.87 4.96 20.96
N GLU A 236 -42.96 4.00 21.88
CA GLU A 236 -41.91 3.66 22.84
C GLU A 236 -40.68 3.08 22.14
N GLU A 237 -40.85 2.09 21.26
CA GLU A 237 -39.79 1.52 20.41
C GLU A 237 -39.10 2.61 19.57
N LEU A 238 -39.86 3.49 18.91
CA LEU A 238 -39.32 4.62 18.16
C LEU A 238 -38.54 5.59 19.08
N THR A 239 -39.06 5.87 20.26
CA THR A 239 -38.41 6.77 21.23
C THR A 239 -37.10 6.17 21.71
N LEU A 240 -37.08 4.90 22.10
CA LEU A 240 -35.86 4.17 22.48
C LEU A 240 -34.85 4.15 21.34
N SER A 241 -35.28 3.87 20.12
CA SER A 241 -34.42 3.83 18.93
C SER A 241 -33.77 5.18 18.61
N VAL A 242 -34.50 6.29 18.83
CA VAL A 242 -33.92 7.64 18.71
C VAL A 242 -32.91 7.91 19.84
N HIS A 243 -33.12 7.40 21.05
CA HIS A 243 -32.11 7.47 22.11
C HIS A 243 -30.87 6.60 21.83
N GLU A 244 -31.02 5.47 21.13
CA GLU A 244 -29.88 4.69 20.62
C GLU A 244 -29.11 5.47 19.55
N LEU A 245 -29.83 6.11 18.61
CA LEU A 245 -29.25 6.93 17.55
C LEU A 245 -28.38 8.08 18.10
N LEU A 246 -28.84 8.72 19.19
CA LEU A 246 -28.09 9.76 19.92
C LEU A 246 -26.89 9.22 20.69
N LYS A 247 -26.84 7.92 20.97
CA LYS A 247 -25.70 7.21 21.60
C LYS A 247 -24.78 6.57 20.55
N GLU A 248 -24.84 7.05 19.31
CA GLU A 248 -24.08 6.53 18.16
C GLU A 248 -24.38 5.04 17.85
N LYS A 249 -25.57 4.55 18.21
CA LYS A 249 -26.01 3.18 17.92
C LYS A 249 -27.15 3.17 16.91
N LEU A 250 -27.03 2.33 15.89
CA LEU A 250 -28.10 2.13 14.92
C LEU A 250 -29.09 1.10 15.47
N SER A 251 -30.37 1.45 15.57
CA SER A 251 -31.39 0.53 16.04
C SER A 251 -32.00 -0.31 14.90
N PRO A 252 -32.15 -1.64 15.05
CA PRO A 252 -32.85 -2.48 14.07
C PRO A 252 -34.31 -2.08 13.81
N PHE A 253 -34.92 -1.30 14.71
CA PHE A 253 -36.27 -0.77 14.52
C PHE A 253 -36.31 0.47 13.60
N LEU A 254 -35.26 1.32 13.63
CA LEU A 254 -35.15 2.46 12.71
C LEU A 254 -34.72 2.03 11.31
N LEU A 255 -33.83 1.04 11.22
CA LEU A 255 -33.40 0.46 9.95
C LEU A 255 -33.34 -1.06 10.07
N SER A 256 -34.22 -1.76 9.37
CA SER A 256 -34.37 -3.21 9.53
C SER A 256 -33.18 -3.99 8.92
N PRO A 257 -32.87 -5.20 9.45
CA PRO A 257 -31.82 -6.05 8.87
C PRO A 257 -32.11 -6.44 7.42
N HIS A 258 -33.39 -6.53 7.06
CA HIS A 258 -33.85 -6.76 5.69
C HIS A 258 -33.49 -5.61 4.76
N ASP A 259 -33.72 -4.36 5.18
CA ASP A 259 -33.43 -3.18 4.36
C ASP A 259 -31.92 -2.96 4.22
N LEU A 260 -31.14 -3.19 5.27
CA LEU A 260 -29.68 -3.25 5.18
C LEU A 260 -29.22 -4.32 4.19
N LYS A 261 -29.69 -5.57 4.31
CA LYS A 261 -29.29 -6.66 3.41
C LYS A 261 -29.64 -6.37 1.95
N LYS A 262 -30.82 -5.81 1.70
CA LYS A 262 -31.25 -5.36 0.37
C LYS A 262 -30.33 -4.27 -0.18
N THR A 263 -30.00 -3.27 0.64
CA THR A 263 -29.09 -2.17 0.25
C THR A 263 -27.67 -2.67 0.00
N ILE A 264 -27.14 -3.58 0.82
CA ILE A 264 -25.83 -4.24 0.64
C ILE A 264 -25.78 -4.94 -0.74
N HIS A 265 -26.79 -5.76 -1.07
CA HIS A 265 -26.86 -6.41 -2.37
C HIS A 265 -26.97 -5.41 -3.54
N GLN A 266 -27.74 -4.32 -3.38
CA GLN A 266 -27.83 -3.27 -4.40
C GLN A 266 -26.51 -2.54 -4.62
N ILE A 267 -25.80 -2.18 -3.54
CA ILE A 267 -24.48 -1.54 -3.63
C ILE A 267 -23.48 -2.49 -4.29
N GLN A 268 -23.40 -3.76 -3.86
CA GLN A 268 -22.50 -4.73 -4.48
C GLN A 268 -22.79 -4.90 -5.98
N THR A 269 -24.07 -5.00 -6.38
CA THR A 269 -24.47 -5.06 -7.79
C THR A 269 -24.02 -3.82 -8.59
N ILE A 270 -24.03 -2.63 -7.98
CA ILE A 270 -23.55 -1.39 -8.61
C ILE A 270 -22.02 -1.41 -8.73
N LEU A 271 -21.30 -1.90 -7.71
CA LEU A 271 -19.85 -2.05 -7.74
C LEU A 271 -19.43 -3.05 -8.85
N ASP A 272 -20.01 -4.25 -8.86
CA ASP A 272 -19.70 -5.29 -9.86
C ASP A 272 -19.93 -4.83 -11.31
N THR A 273 -20.95 -3.98 -11.53
CA THR A 273 -21.33 -3.51 -12.88
C THR A 273 -20.60 -2.24 -13.32
N LYS A 274 -20.31 -1.30 -12.42
CA LYS A 274 -19.74 0.03 -12.76
C LYS A 274 -18.31 0.27 -12.27
N PHE A 275 -17.90 -0.41 -11.20
CA PHE A 275 -16.63 -0.22 -10.50
C PHE A 275 -15.91 -1.56 -10.34
N LYS A 276 -15.66 -2.24 -11.47
CA LYS A 276 -15.03 -3.57 -11.49
C LYS A 276 -13.75 -3.61 -10.66
N GLY A 277 -13.67 -4.58 -9.76
CA GLY A 277 -12.55 -4.75 -8.82
C GLY A 277 -12.77 -4.09 -7.46
N PHE A 278 -13.90 -3.42 -7.20
CA PHE A 278 -14.28 -2.93 -5.87
C PHE A 278 -15.43 -3.75 -5.28
N HIS A 279 -15.35 -4.01 -3.98
CA HIS A 279 -16.30 -4.85 -3.24
C HIS A 279 -16.58 -4.28 -1.85
N LEU A 280 -17.76 -4.58 -1.30
CA LEU A 280 -18.06 -4.32 0.10
C LEU A 280 -17.26 -5.27 1.00
N THR A 281 -16.57 -4.73 2.01
CA THR A 281 -15.76 -5.56 2.91
C THR A 281 -16.59 -6.26 3.98
N HIS A 282 -17.81 -5.79 4.23
CA HIS A 282 -18.77 -6.40 5.15
C HIS A 282 -20.13 -6.51 4.46
N THR A 283 -20.64 -7.74 4.35
CA THR A 283 -21.93 -8.04 3.70
C THR A 283 -23.01 -8.47 4.70
N ASP A 284 -22.65 -8.62 5.97
CA ASP A 284 -23.57 -8.94 7.06
C ASP A 284 -24.19 -7.66 7.65
N PRO A 285 -25.53 -7.54 7.72
CA PRO A 285 -26.20 -6.47 8.46
C PRO A 285 -25.75 -6.31 9.92
N GLU A 286 -25.36 -7.39 10.63
CA GLU A 286 -24.98 -7.33 12.05
C GLU A 286 -23.77 -6.41 12.31
N TYR A 287 -22.82 -6.38 11.37
CA TYR A 287 -21.67 -5.48 11.40
C TYR A 287 -22.09 -4.01 11.55
N TYR A 288 -23.13 -3.57 10.83
CA TYR A 288 -23.57 -2.18 10.80
C TYR A 288 -24.33 -1.73 12.06
N TYR A 289 -24.77 -2.68 12.89
CA TYR A 289 -25.31 -2.39 14.23
C TYR A 289 -24.22 -2.40 15.32
N SER A 290 -23.18 -3.23 15.14
CA SER A 290 -22.05 -3.37 16.08
C SER A 290 -21.00 -2.26 15.91
N PHE A 291 -20.69 -1.89 14.67
CA PHE A 291 -19.70 -0.88 14.29
C PHE A 291 -20.32 0.21 13.39
N PRO A 292 -21.36 0.92 13.87
CA PRO A 292 -22.09 1.88 13.07
C PRO A 292 -21.23 3.12 12.71
N GLU A 293 -21.00 3.33 11.42
CA GLU A 293 -20.61 4.64 10.88
C GLU A 293 -21.78 5.28 10.15
N PHE A 294 -22.47 6.23 10.77
CA PHE A 294 -23.55 6.98 10.13
C PHE A 294 -23.60 8.45 10.55
N VAL A 295 -24.28 9.26 9.74
CA VAL A 295 -24.73 10.60 10.10
C VAL A 295 -26.24 10.68 9.94
N PHE A 296 -26.92 11.42 10.82
CA PHE A 296 -28.37 11.56 10.78
C PHE A 296 -28.81 13.00 10.94
N ALA A 297 -29.95 13.35 10.34
CA ALA A 297 -30.58 14.65 10.51
C ALA A 297 -32.07 14.58 10.14
N ARG A 298 -32.86 15.53 10.66
CA ARG A 298 -34.29 15.65 10.38
C ARG A 298 -34.57 16.75 9.38
N ASN A 299 -35.58 16.56 8.55
CA ASN A 299 -36.21 17.62 7.77
C ASN A 299 -37.74 17.47 7.89
N HIS A 300 -38.36 18.35 8.69
CA HIS A 300 -39.80 18.29 9.02
C HIS A 300 -40.17 16.94 9.68
N SER A 301 -41.09 16.17 9.09
CA SER A 301 -41.53 14.84 9.57
C SER A 301 -40.76 13.67 8.93
N LYS A 302 -39.52 13.92 8.49
CA LYS A 302 -38.64 12.89 7.91
C LYS A 302 -37.29 12.88 8.61
N LEU A 303 -36.88 11.71 9.08
CA LEU A 303 -35.53 11.42 9.57
C LEU A 303 -34.72 10.84 8.41
N TYR A 304 -33.52 11.36 8.20
CA TYR A 304 -32.56 10.84 7.24
C TYR A 304 -31.38 10.25 8.00
N ILE A 305 -31.00 9.01 7.66
CA ILE A 305 -29.83 8.33 8.22
C ILE A 305 -28.94 7.94 7.04
N SER A 306 -27.73 8.50 6.96
CA SER A 306 -26.74 8.15 5.95
C SER A 306 -25.68 7.25 6.55
N VAL A 307 -25.78 5.95 6.24
CA VAL A 307 -24.83 4.92 6.67
C VAL A 307 -23.66 4.87 5.69
N LYS A 308 -22.45 4.68 6.20
CA LYS A 308 -21.23 4.50 5.43
C LYS A 308 -20.96 2.99 5.26
N PHE A 309 -20.91 2.53 4.02
CA PHE A 309 -20.61 1.15 3.66
C PHE A 309 -19.14 1.08 3.20
N PRO A 310 -18.26 0.36 3.92
CA PRO A 310 -16.86 0.26 3.55
C PRO A 310 -16.67 -0.53 2.24
N VAL A 311 -15.87 0.04 1.34
CA VAL A 311 -15.54 -0.49 0.01
C VAL A 311 -14.03 -0.65 -0.06
N SER A 312 -13.54 -1.78 -0.55
CA SER A 312 -12.11 -1.99 -0.83
C SER A 312 -11.92 -2.56 -2.24
N SER A 313 -10.72 -2.38 -2.78
CA SER A 313 -10.26 -3.09 -3.99
C SER A 313 -9.79 -4.53 -3.69
N SER A 314 -9.64 -4.89 -2.41
CA SER A 314 -9.34 -6.26 -1.99
C SER A 314 -10.60 -7.02 -1.62
N THR A 315 -10.77 -8.22 -2.16
CA THR A 315 -11.88 -9.15 -1.83
C THR A 315 -11.71 -9.83 -0.47
N SER A 316 -10.48 -9.85 0.05
CA SER A 316 -10.12 -10.50 1.31
C SER A 316 -9.23 -9.57 2.15
N PRO A 317 -9.29 -9.68 3.49
CA PRO A 317 -8.37 -8.93 4.33
C PRO A 317 -6.95 -9.48 4.21
N PHE A 318 -5.99 -8.62 4.50
CA PHE A 318 -4.59 -8.97 4.64
C PHE A 318 -4.34 -9.53 6.05
N GLN A 319 -3.38 -10.43 6.21
CA GLN A 319 -2.93 -10.89 7.52
C GLN A 319 -1.93 -9.87 8.09
N LEU A 320 -2.13 -9.51 9.36
CA LEU A 320 -1.29 -8.57 10.10
C LEU A 320 -0.41 -9.31 11.10
N PHE A 321 0.90 -9.21 10.91
CA PHE A 321 1.90 -9.76 11.81
C PHE A 321 2.72 -8.64 12.45
N ARG A 322 2.84 -8.65 13.77
CA ARG A 322 3.84 -7.86 14.48
C ARG A 322 5.20 -8.53 14.38
N VAL A 323 6.21 -7.77 14.00
CA VAL A 323 7.59 -8.23 13.90
C VAL A 323 8.30 -7.92 15.21
N ILE A 324 8.81 -8.94 15.88
CA ILE A 324 9.58 -8.83 17.11
C ILE A 324 10.99 -9.29 16.83
N SER A 325 11.96 -8.39 17.01
CA SER A 325 13.39 -8.68 16.96
C SER A 325 13.94 -8.90 18.37
N LYS A 326 14.70 -9.98 18.54
CA LYS A 326 15.34 -10.41 19.79
C LYS A 326 16.82 -10.77 19.52
N PRO A 327 17.72 -10.56 20.49
CA PRO A 327 19.12 -10.96 20.34
C PRO A 327 19.26 -12.49 20.33
N VAL A 328 20.21 -13.00 19.55
CA VAL A 328 20.62 -14.40 19.51
C VAL A 328 22.08 -14.50 19.94
N PRO A 329 22.46 -15.28 20.98
CA PRO A 329 23.85 -15.35 21.43
C PRO A 329 24.81 -15.86 20.36
N ILE A 330 26.08 -15.48 20.44
CA ILE A 330 27.10 -15.99 19.51
C ILE A 330 27.54 -17.43 19.84
N ASN A 331 27.48 -17.81 21.11
CA ASN A 331 27.71 -19.16 21.63
C ASN A 331 27.06 -19.29 23.03
N GLU A 332 27.22 -20.43 23.71
CA GLU A 332 26.58 -20.65 25.02
C GLU A 332 27.17 -19.84 26.19
N THR A 333 28.44 -19.42 26.12
CA THR A 333 29.16 -18.82 27.25
C THR A 333 29.26 -17.30 27.17
N SER A 334 29.11 -16.74 25.97
CA SER A 334 29.23 -15.31 25.72
C SER A 334 27.96 -14.53 26.11
N LYS A 335 28.16 -13.28 26.50
CA LYS A 335 27.09 -12.29 26.66
C LYS A 335 26.86 -11.46 25.39
N HIS A 336 27.69 -11.66 24.36
CA HIS A 336 27.54 -11.03 23.07
C HIS A 336 26.47 -11.73 22.24
N ALA A 337 25.80 -10.98 21.37
CA ALA A 337 24.72 -11.48 20.54
C ALA A 337 24.74 -10.88 19.14
N THR A 338 23.94 -11.45 18.25
CA THR A 338 23.56 -10.86 16.98
C THR A 338 22.08 -10.51 16.99
N GLN A 339 21.70 -9.38 16.41
CA GLN A 339 20.30 -8.97 16.29
C GLN A 339 20.08 -8.19 15.00
N LEU A 340 18.92 -8.34 14.37
CA LEU A 340 18.51 -7.43 13.30
C LEU A 340 17.91 -6.17 13.92
N ILE A 341 18.53 -5.02 13.66
CA ILE A 341 18.12 -3.71 14.17
C ILE A 341 17.40 -2.95 13.05
N ASP A 342 16.69 -1.87 13.39
CA ASP A 342 15.95 -1.01 12.45
C ASP A 342 14.86 -1.75 11.63
N THR A 343 14.26 -2.78 12.24
CA THR A 343 13.12 -3.52 11.67
C THR A 343 11.83 -2.72 11.79
N PHE A 344 10.96 -2.81 10.78
CA PHE A 344 9.58 -2.31 10.88
C PHE A 344 8.78 -3.07 11.95
N ASP A 345 7.88 -2.38 12.65
CA ASP A 345 7.03 -2.96 13.70
C ASP A 345 6.09 -4.05 13.17
N TYR A 346 5.62 -3.93 11.92
CA TYR A 346 4.58 -4.79 11.34
C TYR A 346 4.88 -5.21 9.90
N PHE A 347 4.50 -6.45 9.60
CA PHE A 347 4.48 -7.07 8.29
C PHE A 347 3.03 -7.42 7.93
N VAL A 348 2.61 -7.04 6.74
CA VAL A 348 1.24 -7.23 6.22
C VAL A 348 1.32 -8.11 4.99
N GLN A 349 0.52 -9.18 4.92
CA GLN A 349 0.56 -10.17 3.84
C GLN A 349 -0.81 -10.29 3.16
N SER A 350 -0.86 -10.34 1.83
CA SER A 350 -2.12 -10.59 1.12
C SER A 350 -2.56 -12.05 1.27
N ALA A 351 -3.88 -12.31 1.28
CA ALA A 351 -4.44 -13.65 1.46
C ALA A 351 -4.06 -14.64 0.34
N ASP A 352 -3.65 -14.15 -0.84
CA ASP A 352 -3.14 -14.95 -1.95
C ASP A 352 -1.63 -15.25 -1.84
N ASN A 353 -0.94 -14.72 -0.82
CA ASN A 353 0.51 -14.79 -0.60
C ASN A 353 1.37 -14.23 -1.76
N GLN A 354 0.80 -13.42 -2.67
CA GLN A 354 1.54 -12.82 -3.79
C GLN A 354 2.15 -11.46 -3.46
N HIS A 355 1.64 -10.79 -2.42
CA HIS A 355 2.02 -9.43 -2.06
C HIS A 355 2.24 -9.27 -0.56
N PHE A 356 3.07 -8.31 -0.19
CA PHE A 356 3.29 -7.91 1.19
C PHE A 356 3.53 -6.40 1.31
N ALA A 357 3.38 -5.87 2.52
CA ALA A 357 3.81 -4.53 2.89
C ALA A 357 4.43 -4.55 4.29
N VAL A 358 5.09 -3.45 4.66
CA VAL A 358 5.60 -3.22 6.01
C VAL A 358 5.10 -1.87 6.51
N THR A 359 4.85 -1.77 7.82
CA THR A 359 4.34 -0.54 8.43
C THR A 359 4.81 -0.40 9.88
N ASP A 360 4.69 0.83 10.37
CA ASP A 360 4.92 1.22 11.76
C ASP A 360 3.61 1.26 12.55
N ASN A 361 3.73 1.27 13.88
CA ASN A 361 2.59 1.40 14.80
C ASN A 361 1.87 2.77 14.67
N GLN A 362 2.57 3.83 14.28
CA GLN A 362 1.98 5.18 14.16
C GLN A 362 0.91 5.24 13.06
N LYS A 363 1.09 4.52 11.96
CA LYS A 363 0.07 4.40 10.90
C LYS A 363 -1.09 3.51 11.34
N LEU A 364 -0.82 2.34 11.93
CA LEU A 364 -1.87 1.41 12.35
C LEU A 364 -2.78 1.97 13.45
N SER A 365 -2.27 2.85 14.31
CA SER A 365 -3.09 3.58 15.32
C SER A 365 -4.26 4.41 14.74
N LYS A 366 -4.31 4.60 13.41
CA LYS A 366 -5.36 5.32 12.68
C LYS A 366 -6.45 4.40 12.11
N CYS A 367 -6.30 3.08 12.23
CA CYS A 367 -7.26 2.10 11.74
C CYS A 367 -8.35 1.82 12.79
N THR A 368 -9.52 1.37 12.36
CA THR A 368 -10.69 1.13 13.23
C THR A 368 -11.14 -0.33 13.16
N GLY A 369 -11.69 -0.86 14.26
CA GLY A 369 -12.13 -2.26 14.37
C GLY A 369 -11.38 -3.04 15.45
N GLN A 370 -11.86 -4.24 15.77
CA GLN A 370 -11.26 -5.13 16.78
C GLN A 370 -10.57 -6.33 16.13
N ASN A 371 -11.34 -7.32 15.64
CA ASN A 371 -10.79 -8.55 15.06
C ASN A 371 -10.27 -8.35 13.63
N ILE A 372 -10.94 -7.48 12.86
CA ILE A 372 -10.54 -7.05 11.53
C ILE A 372 -10.43 -5.52 11.57
N GLN A 373 -9.25 -5.00 11.25
CA GLN A 373 -8.98 -3.57 11.21
C GLN A 373 -9.29 -3.00 9.83
N SER A 374 -9.86 -1.79 9.79
CA SER A 374 -10.11 -1.01 8.58
C SER A 374 -9.20 0.22 8.58
N CYS A 375 -8.42 0.38 7.52
CA CYS A 375 -7.55 1.53 7.32
C CYS A 375 -7.99 2.34 6.10
N SER A 376 -8.19 3.65 6.30
CA SER A 376 -8.50 4.60 5.22
C SER A 376 -7.29 4.99 4.36
N PHE A 377 -6.07 4.66 4.81
CA PHE A 377 -4.84 4.85 4.03
C PHE A 377 -4.50 3.61 3.21
N HIS A 378 -3.84 3.85 2.09
CA HIS A 378 -3.27 2.80 1.24
C HIS A 378 -1.82 2.54 1.67
N LEU A 379 -1.38 1.28 1.65
CA LEU A 379 0.04 0.93 1.69
C LEU A 379 0.49 0.48 0.30
N PRO A 380 1.70 0.85 -0.15
CA PRO A 380 2.27 0.27 -1.36
C PRO A 380 2.57 -1.21 -1.13
N LEU A 381 2.01 -2.06 -1.97
CA LEU A 381 2.22 -3.51 -1.93
C LEU A 381 3.43 -3.89 -2.79
N THR A 382 4.32 -4.70 -2.23
CA THR A 382 5.50 -5.27 -2.89
C THR A 382 5.20 -6.73 -3.25
N SER A 383 5.58 -7.16 -4.46
CA SER A 383 5.44 -8.57 -4.86
C SER A 383 6.41 -9.47 -4.08
N THR A 384 5.96 -10.66 -3.68
CA THR A 384 6.80 -11.67 -3.02
C THR A 384 7.94 -12.21 -3.91
N ALA A 385 7.88 -11.99 -5.23
CA ALA A 385 8.97 -12.26 -6.16
C ALA A 385 10.16 -11.29 -6.02
N SER A 386 9.99 -10.15 -5.34
CA SER A 386 11.02 -9.15 -5.07
C SER A 386 11.32 -9.11 -3.56
N PRO A 387 12.13 -10.04 -3.03
CA PRO A 387 12.35 -10.14 -1.59
C PRO A 387 13.07 -8.93 -1.01
N THR A 388 12.54 -8.44 0.10
CA THR A 388 13.24 -7.61 1.10
C THR A 388 13.76 -8.49 2.24
N CYS A 389 14.64 -7.99 3.11
CA CYS A 389 15.09 -8.72 4.31
C CYS A 389 13.93 -9.29 5.15
N ILE A 390 12.92 -8.47 5.49
CA ILE A 390 11.78 -8.90 6.33
C ILE A 390 10.96 -9.99 5.64
N SER A 391 10.66 -9.84 4.33
CA SER A 391 9.96 -10.90 3.59
C SER A 391 10.82 -12.16 3.41
N ALA A 392 12.13 -12.03 3.25
CA ALA A 392 13.04 -13.17 3.15
C ALA A 392 13.07 -13.97 4.47
N LEU A 393 13.06 -13.28 5.63
CA LEU A 393 12.87 -13.91 6.94
C LEU A 393 11.51 -14.60 7.06
N PHE A 394 10.43 -13.92 6.68
CA PHE A 394 9.07 -14.48 6.72
C PHE A 394 8.98 -15.78 5.90
N TYR A 395 9.40 -15.76 4.64
CA TYR A 395 9.42 -16.91 3.73
C TYR A 395 10.62 -17.85 3.90
N ASN A 396 11.49 -17.62 4.89
CA ASN A 396 12.66 -18.46 5.23
C ASN A 396 13.67 -18.65 4.06
N LEU A 397 13.86 -17.62 3.23
CA LEU A 397 14.74 -17.61 2.05
C LEU A 397 16.21 -17.39 2.44
N LYS A 398 16.86 -18.43 2.97
CA LYS A 398 18.19 -18.35 3.63
C LYS A 398 19.28 -17.57 2.88
N GLU A 399 19.42 -17.78 1.58
CA GLU A 399 20.40 -17.06 0.74
C GLU A 399 20.08 -15.56 0.67
N GLN A 400 18.80 -15.22 0.49
CA GLN A 400 18.32 -13.84 0.46
C GLN A 400 18.43 -13.19 1.84
N ILE A 401 18.25 -13.93 2.94
CA ILE A 401 18.46 -13.43 4.30
C ILE A 401 19.94 -13.02 4.47
N HIS A 402 20.89 -13.88 4.11
CA HIS A 402 22.33 -13.56 4.19
C HIS A 402 22.73 -12.34 3.34
N ASN A 403 22.13 -12.19 2.17
CA ASN A 403 22.45 -11.11 1.23
C ASN A 403 21.77 -9.77 1.54
N LEU A 404 20.54 -9.79 2.11
CA LEU A 404 19.70 -8.61 2.29
C LEU A 404 19.62 -8.11 3.74
N CYS A 405 19.89 -8.93 4.74
CA CYS A 405 19.76 -8.57 6.16
C CYS A 405 21.12 -8.19 6.78
N ASP A 406 21.24 -6.94 7.26
CA ASP A 406 22.43 -6.45 7.96
C ASP A 406 22.27 -6.68 9.48
N PHE A 407 22.51 -7.92 9.91
CA PHE A 407 22.55 -8.25 11.34
C PHE A 407 23.67 -7.46 12.04
N ARG A 408 23.37 -6.97 13.25
CA ARG A 408 24.29 -6.23 14.10
C ARG A 408 24.85 -7.14 15.18
N PHE A 409 26.15 -7.05 15.42
CA PHE A 409 26.82 -7.61 16.58
C PHE A 409 26.62 -6.67 17.78
N LEU A 410 26.26 -7.25 18.92
CA LEU A 410 25.94 -6.58 20.17
C LEU A 410 26.88 -7.07 21.28
N ILE A 411 27.58 -6.13 21.91
CA ILE A 411 28.54 -6.40 22.98
C ILE A 411 27.81 -6.40 24.33
N ASP A 412 27.89 -7.51 25.07
CA ASP A 412 27.43 -7.67 26.46
C ASP A 412 25.96 -7.29 26.76
N THR A 413 25.10 -7.35 25.74
CA THR A 413 23.68 -6.97 25.88
C THR A 413 22.80 -8.07 26.49
N LEU A 414 23.25 -9.33 26.52
CA LEU A 414 22.44 -10.46 27.00
C LEU A 414 22.24 -10.46 28.52
N LYS A 415 20.99 -10.18 28.91
CA LYS A 415 20.47 -10.27 30.27
C LYS A 415 19.53 -11.49 30.40
N PRO A 416 19.27 -11.99 31.62
CA PRO A 416 18.22 -12.97 31.85
C PRO A 416 16.87 -12.41 31.38
N ASP A 417 16.15 -13.16 30.54
CA ASP A 417 14.85 -12.79 29.96
C ASP A 417 14.01 -14.06 29.73
N ILE A 418 12.69 -13.93 29.78
CA ILE A 418 11.73 -14.98 29.41
C ILE A 418 10.73 -14.35 28.43
N HIS A 419 10.70 -14.87 27.21
CA HIS A 419 9.77 -14.41 26.18
C HIS A 419 8.79 -15.52 25.81
N GLU A 420 7.49 -15.20 25.77
CA GLU A 420 6.47 -16.12 25.28
C GLU A 420 6.60 -16.33 23.78
N LEU A 421 6.69 -17.58 23.33
CA LEU A 421 6.63 -17.94 21.91
C LEU A 421 5.26 -18.50 21.52
N SER A 422 4.59 -19.19 22.45
CA SER A 422 3.21 -19.66 22.30
C SER A 422 2.62 -19.99 23.67
N SER A 423 1.35 -20.42 23.70
CA SER A 423 0.69 -20.90 24.92
C SER A 423 1.42 -22.08 25.59
N ALA A 424 2.21 -22.85 24.84
CA ALA A 424 2.93 -24.04 25.32
C ALA A 424 4.47 -23.96 25.17
N SER A 425 5.02 -22.80 24.81
CA SER A 425 6.48 -22.63 24.65
C SER A 425 6.98 -21.23 25.00
N ILE A 426 8.14 -21.19 25.67
CA ILE A 426 8.84 -19.97 26.05
C ILE A 426 10.28 -20.02 25.54
N LEU A 427 10.81 -18.87 25.15
CA LEU A 427 12.22 -18.64 24.88
C LEU A 427 12.87 -18.09 26.15
N VAL A 428 13.95 -18.73 26.59
CA VAL A 428 14.61 -18.44 27.86
C VAL A 428 16.05 -18.03 27.58
N TYR A 429 16.47 -16.94 28.22
CA TYR A 429 17.82 -16.39 28.16
C TYR A 429 18.51 -16.48 29.52
N ARG A 430 19.76 -16.95 29.50
CA ARG A 430 20.78 -16.81 30.56
C ARG A 430 20.25 -17.03 31.98
N THR A 431 19.76 -18.24 32.25
CA THR A 431 19.35 -18.68 33.58
C THR A 431 20.09 -19.96 34.00
N ASN A 432 20.32 -20.12 35.30
CA ASN A 432 20.99 -21.29 35.87
C ASN A 432 20.01 -22.40 36.25
N MET A 433 18.76 -22.04 36.59
CA MET A 433 17.70 -22.98 36.95
C MET A 433 16.33 -22.53 36.44
N ILE A 434 15.51 -23.51 36.03
CA ILE A 434 14.13 -23.29 35.62
C ILE A 434 13.27 -24.19 36.51
N ALA A 435 12.49 -23.59 37.40
CA ALA A 435 11.51 -24.28 38.23
C ALA A 435 10.12 -24.15 37.59
N LEU A 436 9.47 -25.27 37.37
CA LEU A 436 8.10 -25.37 36.87
C LEU A 436 7.20 -25.82 38.00
N ASP A 437 6.15 -25.06 38.26
CA ASP A 437 5.13 -25.35 39.26
C ASP A 437 3.78 -25.53 38.56
N CYS A 438 3.35 -26.78 38.44
CA CYS A 438 2.18 -27.23 37.71
C CYS A 438 1.19 -27.93 38.66
N PRO A 439 -0.13 -27.96 38.35
CA PRO A 439 -1.13 -28.59 39.23
C PRO A 439 -0.88 -30.06 39.56
N SER A 440 -0.16 -30.78 38.68
CA SER A 440 0.16 -32.21 38.83
C SER A 440 1.60 -32.50 39.28
N CYS A 441 2.52 -31.54 39.18
CA CYS A 441 3.94 -31.76 39.50
C CYS A 441 4.72 -30.45 39.68
N GLN A 442 5.78 -30.53 40.50
CA GLN A 442 6.84 -29.52 40.54
C GLN A 442 8.11 -30.13 39.95
N LYS A 443 8.78 -29.40 39.05
CA LYS A 443 10.01 -29.87 38.38
C LYS A 443 11.03 -28.75 38.31
N ILE A 444 12.17 -28.94 38.96
CA ILE A 444 13.35 -28.08 38.79
C ILE A 444 14.23 -28.69 37.70
N MET A 445 14.65 -27.86 36.75
CA MET A 445 15.54 -28.23 35.66
C MET A 445 16.78 -27.33 35.67
N LYS A 446 17.89 -27.85 35.14
CA LYS A 446 19.05 -27.01 34.80
C LYS A 446 18.63 -25.96 33.77
N GLY A 447 19.00 -24.72 34.00
CA GLY A 447 18.79 -23.62 33.07
C GLY A 447 19.69 -23.68 31.84
N CYS A 448 19.54 -22.68 30.98
CA CYS A 448 20.22 -22.57 29.70
C CYS A 448 20.61 -21.13 29.40
N SER A 449 21.63 -20.95 28.56
CA SER A 449 22.01 -19.62 28.05
C SER A 449 21.03 -19.12 27.00
N PHE A 450 20.52 -20.01 26.15
CA PHE A 450 19.49 -19.74 25.16
C PHE A 450 18.81 -21.04 24.75
N CYS A 451 17.54 -21.20 25.13
CA CYS A 451 16.75 -22.38 24.78
C CYS A 451 15.26 -22.08 24.75
N ILE A 452 14.52 -22.92 24.04
CA ILE A 452 13.06 -22.99 24.07
C ILE A 452 12.65 -24.08 25.05
N VAL A 453 11.86 -23.73 26.05
CA VAL A 453 11.25 -24.71 26.96
C VAL A 453 9.79 -24.86 26.59
N ARG A 454 9.37 -26.10 26.31
CA ARG A 454 7.95 -26.45 26.20
C ARG A 454 7.38 -26.67 27.59
N ILE A 455 6.32 -25.93 27.90
CA ILE A 455 5.69 -25.91 29.22
C ILE A 455 4.27 -26.49 29.11
N PRO A 456 3.87 -27.42 30.00
CA PRO A 456 2.50 -27.88 30.09
C PRO A 456 1.55 -26.76 30.52
N CYS A 457 0.26 -27.00 30.31
CA CYS A 457 -0.80 -26.06 30.60
C CYS A 457 -0.98 -25.84 32.11
N MET A 458 -1.38 -24.62 32.50
CA MET A 458 -1.51 -24.20 33.91
C MET A 458 -0.21 -24.27 34.74
N CYS A 459 0.95 -24.54 34.15
CA CYS A 459 2.24 -24.40 34.82
C CYS A 459 2.65 -22.93 34.91
N SER A 460 3.19 -22.54 36.07
CA SER A 460 3.99 -21.31 36.21
C SER A 460 5.48 -21.63 36.03
N VAL A 461 6.28 -20.62 35.68
CA VAL A 461 7.73 -20.77 35.44
C VAL A 461 8.49 -19.75 36.27
N SER A 462 9.38 -20.24 37.12
CA SER A 462 10.30 -19.42 37.93
C SER A 462 11.73 -19.65 37.49
N THR A 463 12.50 -18.58 37.36
CA THR A 463 13.96 -18.61 37.16
C THR A 463 14.65 -17.87 38.30
N ASP A 464 15.99 -17.75 38.24
CA ASP A 464 16.79 -16.99 39.21
C ASP A 464 16.30 -15.52 39.40
N PHE A 465 15.66 -14.94 38.38
CA PHE A 465 15.34 -13.50 38.33
C PHE A 465 13.90 -13.16 37.89
N LEU A 466 13.17 -14.10 37.29
CA LEU A 466 11.90 -13.83 36.61
C LEU A 466 10.85 -14.89 36.95
N TYR A 467 9.59 -14.45 36.99
CA TYR A 467 8.42 -15.30 37.20
C TYR A 467 7.41 -15.09 36.08
N LEU A 468 6.97 -16.19 35.46
CA LEU A 468 5.90 -16.24 34.48
C LEU A 468 4.68 -16.95 35.10
N PRO A 469 3.55 -16.25 35.30
CA PRO A 469 2.36 -16.82 35.93
C PRO A 469 1.69 -17.90 35.06
N PRO A 470 0.90 -18.80 35.68
CA PRO A 470 0.25 -19.90 34.98
C PRO A 470 -0.88 -19.41 34.08
N ARG A 471 -1.12 -20.12 32.97
CA ARG A 471 -2.15 -19.77 31.95
C ARG A 471 -3.28 -20.78 31.86
N LEU A 472 -4.50 -20.26 31.68
CA LEU A 472 -5.74 -21.03 31.51
C LEU A 472 -6.20 -21.17 30.04
N GLY A 473 -5.73 -20.32 29.12
CA GLY A 473 -6.27 -20.18 27.76
C GLY A 473 -5.42 -20.80 26.64
N LYS A 474 -6.07 -21.15 25.51
CA LYS A 474 -5.46 -21.62 24.25
C LYS A 474 -4.52 -22.84 24.36
N CYS A 475 -4.85 -23.74 25.28
CA CYS A 475 -4.02 -24.87 25.66
C CYS A 475 -4.61 -26.19 25.14
N GLN A 476 -4.54 -26.40 23.81
CA GLN A 476 -5.23 -27.53 23.15
C GLN A 476 -4.46 -28.86 23.17
N ASN A 477 -3.14 -28.83 23.38
CA ASN A 477 -2.32 -30.04 23.44
C ASN A 477 -1.93 -30.37 24.88
N HIS A 478 -2.52 -31.44 25.42
CA HIS A 478 -2.13 -32.04 26.70
C HIS A 478 -0.80 -32.80 26.61
N SER A 479 0.24 -32.13 26.13
CA SER A 479 1.59 -32.67 26.07
C SER A 479 2.29 -32.43 27.40
N ASP A 480 2.15 -33.38 28.33
CA ASP A 480 2.79 -33.30 29.66
C ASP A 480 4.33 -33.36 29.61
N SER A 481 4.92 -33.66 28.44
CA SER A 481 6.37 -33.73 28.21
C SER A 481 7.04 -32.36 28.15
N ILE A 482 7.47 -31.89 29.33
CA ILE A 482 8.42 -30.78 29.47
C ILE A 482 9.70 -31.13 28.70
N THR A 483 10.00 -30.37 27.65
CA THR A 483 11.17 -30.56 26.79
C THR A 483 11.92 -29.25 26.59
N THR A 484 13.26 -29.34 26.63
CA THR A 484 14.16 -28.23 26.30
C THR A 484 14.70 -28.44 24.90
N LEU A 485 14.68 -27.39 24.09
CA LEU A 485 15.14 -27.38 22.70
C LEU A 485 16.08 -26.19 22.51
N HIS A 486 17.16 -26.39 21.77
CA HIS A 486 18.22 -25.41 21.58
C HIS A 486 18.15 -24.84 20.15
N PRO A 487 17.82 -23.55 19.97
CA PRO A 487 18.00 -22.86 18.70
C PRO A 487 19.49 -22.51 18.50
N VAL A 488 19.84 -22.05 17.29
CA VAL A 488 21.22 -21.73 16.88
C VAL A 488 21.32 -20.35 16.26
N ASN A 489 22.50 -19.74 16.29
CA ASN A 489 22.72 -18.46 15.63
C ASN A 489 22.99 -18.65 14.13
N LEU A 490 21.91 -18.78 13.35
CA LEU A 490 22.03 -19.05 11.91
C LEU A 490 22.59 -17.84 11.15
N ALA A 491 22.31 -16.60 11.58
CA ALA A 491 22.94 -15.41 11.02
C ALA A 491 24.47 -15.46 11.12
N LEU A 492 25.00 -15.84 12.29
CA LEU A 492 26.44 -16.01 12.52
C LEU A 492 27.02 -17.18 11.72
N ILE A 493 26.37 -18.35 11.75
CA ILE A 493 26.82 -19.56 11.03
C ILE A 493 26.94 -19.29 9.52
N GLN A 494 26.01 -18.54 8.93
CA GLN A 494 26.04 -18.16 7.52
C GLN A 494 27.25 -17.31 7.11
N HIS A 495 27.95 -16.64 8.05
CA HIS A 495 29.14 -15.85 7.75
C HIS A 495 30.46 -16.61 7.88
N PHE A 496 30.51 -17.73 8.62
CA PHE A 496 31.75 -18.47 8.89
C PHE A 496 31.85 -19.83 8.19
N PHE A 497 30.73 -20.42 7.77
CA PHE A 497 30.68 -21.76 7.19
C PHE A 497 30.12 -21.75 5.77
N SER A 498 30.36 -22.83 5.02
CA SER A 498 29.86 -22.96 3.64
C SER A 498 28.39 -23.41 3.62
N PRO A 499 27.61 -23.09 2.56
CA PRO A 499 26.19 -23.42 2.47
C PRO A 499 25.87 -24.90 2.72
N GLU A 500 26.73 -25.83 2.30
CA GLU A 500 26.51 -27.27 2.49
C GLU A 500 26.31 -27.65 3.96
N THR A 501 27.02 -27.01 4.88
CA THR A 501 27.00 -27.33 6.32
C THR A 501 25.71 -26.93 7.02
N TYR A 502 25.05 -25.85 6.59
CA TYR A 502 23.83 -25.32 7.21
C TYR A 502 22.60 -25.43 6.30
N ASN A 503 22.70 -26.16 5.18
CA ASN A 503 21.60 -26.32 4.23
C ASN A 503 20.38 -27.05 4.85
N SER A 504 20.58 -27.90 5.86
CA SER A 504 19.49 -28.54 6.63
C SER A 504 18.84 -27.63 7.70
N ILE A 505 19.51 -26.57 8.14
CA ILE A 505 19.04 -25.70 9.23
C ILE A 505 18.13 -24.61 8.66
N MET A 506 16.92 -24.49 9.18
CA MET A 506 15.93 -23.45 8.87
C MET A 506 15.85 -22.41 10.00
N GLY A 507 15.15 -21.29 9.78
CA GLY A 507 14.96 -20.26 10.81
C GLY A 507 14.29 -20.74 12.10
N ASP A 508 13.59 -21.87 12.07
CA ASP A 508 12.83 -22.51 13.16
C ASP A 508 13.37 -23.91 13.57
N THR A 509 14.47 -24.38 12.97
CA THR A 509 15.09 -25.66 13.38
C THR A 509 15.63 -25.59 14.81
N THR A 510 15.34 -26.61 15.62
CA THR A 510 15.80 -26.70 17.01
C THR A 510 16.38 -28.07 17.30
N PHE A 511 17.33 -28.13 18.23
CA PHE A 511 18.10 -29.33 18.56
C PHE A 511 17.81 -29.80 19.99
N ALA A 512 17.89 -31.11 20.25
CA ALA A 512 17.64 -31.66 21.59
C ALA A 512 18.77 -31.37 22.60
N GLN A 513 19.94 -30.97 22.10
CA GLN A 513 21.11 -30.54 22.84
C GLN A 513 21.72 -29.32 22.13
N PRO A 514 22.53 -28.49 22.82
CA PRO A 514 23.29 -27.44 22.17
C PRO A 514 24.17 -28.00 21.03
N ILE A 515 24.33 -27.22 19.96
CA ILE A 515 25.32 -27.52 18.92
C ILE A 515 26.70 -27.07 19.42
N ASP A 516 27.69 -27.96 19.28
CA ASP A 516 29.10 -27.58 19.42
C ASP A 516 29.51 -26.69 18.23
N LEU A 517 29.72 -25.41 18.54
CA LEU A 517 30.00 -24.33 17.60
C LEU A 517 31.29 -23.63 18.04
N THR A 518 32.39 -23.93 17.34
CA THR A 518 33.68 -23.28 17.57
C THR A 518 33.95 -22.27 16.44
N ILE A 519 33.94 -20.99 16.79
CA ILE A 519 34.16 -19.83 15.92
C ILE A 519 35.46 -19.10 16.32
N PRO A 520 36.06 -18.28 15.43
CA PRO A 520 37.16 -17.40 15.78
C PRO A 520 36.83 -16.47 16.96
N ASN A 521 37.83 -16.14 17.75
CA ASN A 521 37.67 -15.18 18.84
C ASN A 521 37.55 -13.76 18.28
N PHE A 522 36.61 -12.97 18.81
CA PHE A 522 36.46 -11.57 18.41
C PHE A 522 37.44 -10.71 19.22
N HIS A 523 38.56 -10.35 18.61
CA HIS A 523 39.56 -9.45 19.18
C HIS A 523 39.08 -7.99 19.10
N ILE A 524 38.10 -7.65 19.94
CA ILE A 524 37.55 -6.29 20.05
C ILE A 524 38.51 -5.41 20.85
N TYR A 525 39.01 -4.35 20.22
CA TYR A 525 39.85 -3.36 20.87
C TYR A 525 39.04 -2.57 21.91
N ASN A 526 39.52 -2.50 23.15
CA ASN A 526 38.79 -1.91 24.28
C ASN A 526 39.59 -0.78 24.92
N HIS A 527 39.32 0.46 24.49
CA HIS A 527 39.91 1.65 25.10
C HIS A 527 39.12 2.09 26.34
N THR A 528 39.80 2.76 27.27
CA THR A 528 39.13 3.54 28.34
C THR A 528 38.12 4.58 27.81
N PHE A 529 38.28 5.11 26.59
CA PHE A 529 37.32 6.04 25.98
C PHE A 529 36.06 5.37 25.44
N SER A 530 36.13 4.11 24.96
CA SER A 530 34.95 3.37 24.52
C SER A 530 33.95 3.16 25.67
N ASN A 531 34.39 3.07 26.93
CA ASN A 531 33.49 3.03 28.10
C ASN A 531 32.70 4.34 28.32
N ILE A 532 33.25 5.48 27.92
CA ILE A 532 32.60 6.80 28.09
C ILE A 532 31.58 7.02 26.97
N LEU A 533 31.94 6.66 25.72
CA LEU A 533 31.06 6.77 24.56
C LEU A 533 29.99 5.65 24.49
N ALA A 534 30.24 4.46 25.08
CA ALA A 534 29.27 3.36 25.16
C ALA A 534 28.00 3.70 25.97
N GLN A 535 28.05 4.71 26.84
CA GLN A 535 26.86 5.19 27.56
C GLN A 535 25.93 6.03 26.67
N ASP A 536 26.46 6.64 25.60
CA ASP A 536 25.75 7.63 24.79
C ASP A 536 25.07 7.01 23.56
N LYS A 537 25.65 5.93 22.99
CA LYS A 537 25.01 5.05 22.00
C LYS A 537 25.45 3.60 22.19
N GLN A 538 24.50 2.66 22.18
CA GLN A 538 24.85 1.24 22.07
C GLN A 538 25.54 1.01 20.72
N TYR A 539 26.78 0.52 20.76
CA TYR A 539 27.52 0.22 19.55
C TYR A 539 26.90 -0.99 18.83
N HIS A 540 26.65 -0.82 17.53
CA HIS A 540 26.03 -1.82 16.67
C HIS A 540 26.94 -2.05 15.46
N LEU A 541 27.90 -2.96 15.59
CA LEU A 541 28.85 -3.28 14.53
C LEU A 541 28.17 -4.22 13.50
N SER A 542 28.41 -4.03 12.20
CA SER A 542 27.84 -4.95 11.18
C SER A 542 28.46 -6.34 11.31
N LEU A 543 27.63 -7.37 11.51
CA LEU A 543 28.07 -8.75 11.69
C LEU A 543 28.95 -9.22 10.53
N LYS A 544 28.63 -8.81 9.30
CA LYS A 544 29.42 -9.11 8.10
C LYS A 544 30.86 -8.61 8.21
N ARG A 545 31.06 -7.38 8.72
CA ARG A 545 32.41 -6.81 8.94
C ARG A 545 33.12 -7.50 10.10
N MET A 546 32.41 -7.76 11.19
CA MET A 546 32.93 -8.49 12.36
C MET A 546 33.45 -9.87 11.97
N ALA A 547 32.68 -10.62 11.19
CA ALA A 547 33.06 -11.95 10.72
C ALA A 547 34.24 -11.90 9.73
N GLN A 548 34.28 -10.91 8.84
CA GLN A 548 35.41 -10.71 7.93
C GLN A 548 36.71 -10.40 8.68
N ALA A 549 36.70 -9.48 9.65
CA ALA A 549 37.88 -9.19 10.47
C ALA A 549 38.31 -10.41 11.30
N ALA A 550 37.36 -11.06 12.00
CA ALA A 550 37.65 -12.25 12.80
C ALA A 550 38.16 -13.45 11.98
N SER A 551 37.69 -13.62 10.73
CA SER A 551 38.20 -14.68 9.82
C SER A 551 39.65 -14.48 9.37
N LYS A 552 40.18 -13.26 9.53
CA LYS A 552 41.56 -12.88 9.20
C LYS A 552 42.44 -12.62 10.44
N GLU A 553 41.90 -12.83 11.64
CA GLU A 553 42.55 -12.48 12.91
C GLU A 553 42.89 -10.97 13.06
N GLU A 554 42.15 -10.10 12.35
CA GLU A 554 42.28 -8.62 12.43
C GLU A 554 41.65 -8.07 13.73
N THR A 555 42.25 -7.02 14.32
CA THR A 555 41.69 -6.28 15.46
C THR A 555 40.45 -5.50 15.06
N ILE A 556 39.40 -5.61 15.89
CA ILE A 556 38.10 -5.00 15.64
C ILE A 556 38.02 -3.70 16.44
N PHE A 557 38.11 -2.58 15.74
CA PHE A 557 37.88 -1.25 16.30
C PHE A 557 36.39 -0.91 16.30
N ILE A 558 35.92 -0.33 17.39
CA ILE A 558 34.52 0.05 17.62
C ILE A 558 34.23 1.39 16.94
N SER A 559 35.23 2.28 16.84
CA SER A 559 35.16 3.59 16.20
C SER A 559 36.28 3.82 15.20
N LEU A 560 35.97 4.55 14.11
CA LEU A 560 36.97 5.05 13.14
C LEU A 560 38.04 5.97 13.77
N SER A 561 37.79 6.50 14.98
CA SER A 561 38.77 7.30 15.72
C SER A 561 39.82 6.47 16.46
N GLU A 562 39.56 5.19 16.75
CA GLU A 562 40.45 4.36 17.58
C GLU A 562 41.77 4.00 16.87
N PRO A 563 41.80 3.61 15.57
CA PRO A 563 43.06 3.40 14.84
C PRO A 563 43.94 4.66 14.73
N LEU A 564 43.34 5.85 14.81
CA LEU A 564 44.10 7.12 14.87
C LEU A 564 44.70 7.40 16.25
N VAL A 565 44.11 6.88 17.33
CA VAL A 565 44.59 7.07 18.70
C VAL A 565 45.65 6.03 19.06
N ASP A 566 45.52 4.80 18.56
CA ASP A 566 46.46 3.69 18.81
C ASP A 566 47.78 3.80 18.00
N GLY A 567 47.84 4.74 17.04
CA GLY A 567 49.04 5.01 16.26
C GLY A 567 49.31 4.04 15.10
N GLU A 568 48.42 3.08 14.83
CA GLU A 568 48.53 2.14 13.70
C GLU A 568 48.40 2.81 12.32
N LEU A 569 47.91 4.05 12.27
CA LEU A 569 47.95 4.89 11.06
C LEU A 569 49.23 5.75 11.07
N PRO A 570 50.31 5.37 10.36
CA PRO A 570 51.52 6.18 10.30
C PRO A 570 51.24 7.50 9.59
N VAL A 571 51.28 8.60 10.34
CA VAL A 571 51.22 9.96 9.79
C VAL A 571 52.57 10.25 9.14
N SER A 572 52.70 9.96 7.84
CA SER A 572 53.94 10.19 7.09
C SER A 572 54.29 11.68 7.04
N SER A 573 55.35 12.06 7.76
CA SER A 573 55.74 13.46 7.94
C SER A 573 56.53 14.06 6.77
N ASP A 574 57.11 13.22 5.90
CA ASP A 574 58.05 13.66 4.87
C ASP A 574 57.47 13.53 3.46
N TRP A 575 57.28 14.68 2.81
CA TRP A 575 56.84 14.80 1.43
C TRP A 575 57.98 15.37 0.57
N PRO A 576 58.32 14.79 -0.60
CA PRO A 576 57.70 13.62 -1.24
C PRO A 576 58.49 12.30 -1.00
N ASP A 577 57.80 11.27 -0.52
CA ASP A 577 58.32 9.90 -0.42
C ASP A 577 58.49 9.22 -1.79
N LEU A 578 59.30 8.15 -1.84
CA LEU A 578 59.59 7.32 -3.01
C LEU A 578 58.32 6.84 -3.72
N ASN A 579 57.27 6.52 -2.96
CA ASN A 579 55.95 6.14 -3.49
C ASN A 579 55.27 7.26 -4.30
N GLY A 580 55.55 8.53 -4.01
CA GLY A 580 55.11 9.68 -4.81
C GLY A 580 55.80 9.71 -6.18
N ILE A 581 57.10 9.41 -6.22
CA ILE A 581 57.88 9.32 -7.46
C ILE A 581 57.43 8.10 -8.29
N ILE A 582 57.23 6.95 -7.64
CA ILE A 582 56.74 5.72 -8.26
C ILE A 582 55.31 5.91 -8.81
N SER A 583 54.43 6.61 -8.09
CA SER A 583 53.06 6.86 -8.58
C SER A 583 53.01 7.85 -9.74
N ILE A 584 53.89 8.86 -9.80
CA ILE A 584 54.07 9.71 -10.99
C ILE A 584 54.59 8.89 -12.19
N ALA A 585 55.58 8.02 -11.96
CA ALA A 585 56.10 7.11 -13.00
C ALA A 585 55.03 6.09 -13.47
N ALA A 586 54.23 5.55 -12.55
CA ALA A 586 53.12 4.64 -12.84
C ALA A 586 51.96 5.35 -13.56
N LEU A 587 51.74 6.65 -13.33
CA LEU A 587 50.81 7.47 -14.12
C LEU A 587 51.29 7.64 -15.57
N GLY A 588 52.59 7.87 -15.77
CA GLY A 588 53.20 7.87 -17.11
C GLY A 588 53.10 6.49 -17.80
N LEU A 589 53.40 5.42 -17.08
CA LEU A 589 53.37 4.06 -17.60
C LEU A 589 51.94 3.56 -17.88
N SER A 590 50.97 3.89 -17.03
CA SER A 590 49.56 3.53 -17.23
C SER A 590 48.92 4.32 -18.38
N ALA A 591 49.32 5.57 -18.62
CA ALA A 591 48.93 6.31 -19.83
C ALA A 591 49.49 5.65 -21.09
N LEU A 592 50.75 5.18 -21.06
CA LEU A 592 51.36 4.43 -22.16
C LEU A 592 50.66 3.07 -22.38
N LEU A 593 50.40 2.32 -21.32
CA LEU A 593 49.70 1.03 -21.34
C LEU A 593 48.25 1.18 -21.79
N ALA A 594 47.54 2.24 -21.42
CA ALA A 594 46.19 2.51 -21.94
C ALA A 594 46.19 2.73 -23.47
N LEU A 595 47.24 3.36 -23.99
CA LEU A 595 47.44 3.56 -25.43
C LEU A 595 47.74 2.24 -26.15
N VAL A 596 48.56 1.36 -25.54
CA VAL A 596 48.80 -0.01 -26.02
C VAL A 596 47.53 -0.87 -25.93
N CYS A 597 46.78 -0.79 -24.83
CA CYS A 597 45.51 -1.50 -24.65
C CYS A 597 44.45 -1.05 -25.65
N LEU A 598 44.39 0.23 -26.04
CA LEU A 598 43.53 0.70 -27.15
C LEU A 598 43.89 0.07 -28.49
N VAL A 599 45.18 -0.17 -28.75
CA VAL A 599 45.67 -0.89 -29.95
C VAL A 599 45.36 -2.39 -29.87
N LEU A 600 45.57 -3.01 -28.70
CA LEU A 600 45.28 -4.43 -28.47
C LEU A 600 43.78 -4.73 -28.47
N PHE A 601 42.92 -3.86 -27.93
CA PHE A 601 41.46 -4.03 -27.92
C PHE A 601 40.89 -4.02 -29.35
N ARG A 602 41.46 -3.20 -30.24
CA ARG A 602 41.17 -3.25 -31.69
C ARG A 602 41.60 -4.57 -32.36
N ARG A 603 42.58 -5.30 -31.83
CA ARG A 603 42.93 -6.66 -32.27
C ARG A 603 42.17 -7.77 -31.53
N LEU A 604 41.68 -7.52 -30.31
CA LEU A 604 40.90 -8.49 -29.54
C LEU A 604 39.47 -8.64 -30.09
N GLN A 605 38.88 -7.57 -30.63
CA GLN A 605 37.59 -7.63 -31.34
C GLN A 605 37.60 -8.59 -32.54
N THR A 606 38.77 -8.80 -33.19
CA THR A 606 38.93 -9.79 -34.28
C THR A 606 39.13 -11.24 -33.80
N LEU A 607 39.28 -11.48 -32.49
CA LEU A 607 39.42 -12.82 -31.90
C LEU A 607 38.20 -13.26 -31.06
N THR A 608 37.38 -12.31 -30.59
CA THR A 608 36.20 -12.64 -29.76
C THR A 608 35.09 -13.36 -30.53
N THR A 609 35.08 -13.28 -31.86
CA THR A 609 34.17 -14.03 -32.74
C THR A 609 34.52 -15.52 -32.85
N ALA A 610 35.72 -15.95 -32.42
CA ALA A 610 36.16 -17.34 -32.52
C ALA A 610 35.93 -18.16 -31.23
N PHE A 611 35.80 -17.51 -30.06
CA PHE A 611 35.75 -18.20 -28.76
C PHE A 611 34.33 -18.56 -28.29
N LEU A 612 33.28 -18.07 -28.98
CA LEU A 612 31.87 -18.25 -28.61
C LEU A 612 31.27 -19.64 -28.96
N LEU A 613 32.11 -20.60 -29.39
CA LEU A 613 31.68 -21.96 -29.80
C LEU A 613 32.15 -23.09 -28.87
N LEU A 614 32.90 -22.80 -27.79
CA LEU A 614 33.35 -23.83 -26.85
C LEU A 614 33.21 -23.41 -25.38
N GLN A 615 32.04 -23.67 -24.79
CA GLN A 615 31.93 -24.35 -23.49
C GLN A 615 30.47 -24.70 -23.17
N LYS A 616 30.17 -25.99 -23.06
CA LYS A 616 28.96 -26.48 -22.38
C LYS A 616 29.23 -27.84 -21.75
N ALA A 617 29.36 -27.87 -20.43
CA ALA A 617 29.43 -29.09 -19.64
C ALA A 617 28.70 -28.85 -18.31
N THR A 618 27.74 -29.70 -17.99
CA THR A 618 26.96 -29.66 -16.74
C THR A 618 27.42 -30.81 -15.84
N PRO A 619 27.75 -30.57 -14.56
CA PRO A 619 27.99 -31.65 -13.60
C PRO A 619 26.66 -32.23 -13.08
N ILE A 620 26.71 -33.50 -12.68
CA ILE A 620 25.58 -34.31 -12.21
C ILE A 620 25.39 -34.12 -10.70
N HIS A 621 24.14 -34.07 -10.21
CA HIS A 621 23.84 -34.10 -8.77
C HIS A 621 23.80 -35.55 -8.24
N GLY A 622 24.59 -35.82 -7.22
CA GLY A 622 24.52 -37.05 -6.42
C GLY A 622 23.57 -36.89 -5.23
N LEU A 623 22.84 -37.96 -4.91
CA LEU A 623 21.94 -38.03 -3.75
C LEU A 623 22.75 -38.31 -2.47
N SER A 624 22.54 -37.55 -1.40
CA SER A 624 23.11 -37.84 -0.07
C SER A 624 22.05 -38.34 0.90
N LEU A 625 22.38 -39.38 1.68
CA LEU A 625 21.54 -39.91 2.75
C LEU A 625 21.55 -38.99 3.98
N ALA A 626 20.55 -39.19 4.85
CA ALA A 626 20.37 -38.44 6.09
C ALA A 626 21.64 -38.44 6.97
N SER A 627 22.08 -37.23 7.34
CA SER A 627 23.26 -37.01 8.18
C SER A 627 22.91 -36.96 9.68
N PRO A 628 23.86 -37.35 10.57
CA PRO A 628 23.75 -37.12 12.02
C PRO A 628 23.80 -35.63 12.38
N MET A 629 23.65 -35.30 13.67
CA MET A 629 23.75 -33.92 14.17
C MET A 629 25.01 -33.21 13.61
N PRO A 630 24.88 -31.99 13.04
CA PRO A 630 26.02 -31.26 12.51
C PRO A 630 26.85 -30.64 13.63
N THR A 631 28.17 -30.83 13.58
CA THR A 631 29.15 -30.11 14.39
C THR A 631 29.82 -29.02 13.54
N PHE A 632 30.09 -27.86 14.13
CA PHE A 632 30.60 -26.69 13.41
C PHE A 632 31.97 -26.29 13.94
N HIS A 633 33.02 -26.78 13.28
CA HIS A 633 34.40 -26.44 13.60
C HIS A 633 35.02 -25.53 12.55
N TYR A 634 35.31 -24.27 12.91
CA TYR A 634 36.09 -23.38 12.07
C TYR A 634 37.55 -23.86 12.02
N VAL A 635 37.98 -24.31 10.84
CA VAL A 635 39.38 -24.67 10.57
C VAL A 635 40.02 -23.48 9.86
N ASN A 636 40.92 -22.76 10.56
CA ASN A 636 41.64 -21.66 9.93
C ASN A 636 42.55 -22.23 8.82
N THR A 637 42.15 -22.07 7.57
CA THR A 637 42.80 -22.70 6.41
C THR A 637 43.86 -21.77 5.83
N HIS A 638 44.79 -21.31 6.69
CA HIS A 638 46.04 -20.70 6.26
C HIS A 638 46.97 -21.76 5.68
N GLN A 639 46.63 -22.28 4.51
CA GLN A 639 47.66 -22.76 3.59
C GLN A 639 48.41 -21.52 3.10
N SER A 640 49.65 -21.37 3.54
CA SER A 640 50.57 -20.32 3.11
C SER A 640 51.03 -20.55 1.67
N THR A 641 50.12 -20.47 0.70
CA THR A 641 50.50 -20.10 -0.66
C THR A 641 51.06 -18.69 -0.62
N THR A 642 52.38 -18.59 -0.80
CA THR A 642 53.08 -17.35 -1.09
C THR A 642 52.67 -16.87 -2.49
N GLU A 643 51.44 -16.37 -2.63
CA GLU A 643 51.14 -15.40 -3.67
C GLU A 643 51.76 -14.06 -3.26
N ASP A 644 52.34 -13.36 -4.24
CA ASP A 644 53.21 -12.21 -4.00
C ASP A 644 52.58 -11.16 -3.08
N THR A 645 53.32 -10.81 -2.02
CA THR A 645 53.07 -9.66 -1.15
C THR A 645 53.27 -8.35 -1.91
N ASN A 646 52.29 -8.01 -2.75
CA ASN A 646 52.15 -6.70 -3.36
C ASN A 646 50.68 -6.24 -3.34
N SER A 647 50.46 -5.03 -2.83
CA SER A 647 49.19 -4.27 -2.83
C SER A 647 48.09 -4.63 -1.81
N TYR A 648 48.46 -4.75 -0.53
CA TYR A 648 47.67 -4.06 0.51
C TYR A 648 48.41 -2.80 0.97
N ILE A 649 48.08 -1.66 0.37
CA ILE A 649 48.33 -0.35 0.95
C ILE A 649 46.97 0.34 1.08
N PHE A 650 46.71 0.85 2.29
CA PHE A 650 45.56 1.68 2.60
C PHE A 650 45.36 2.77 1.55
N ASN A 651 44.15 2.85 0.97
CA ASN A 651 43.74 4.03 0.20
C ASN A 651 42.57 4.76 0.86
N THR A 652 42.71 5.03 2.16
CA THR A 652 42.05 6.13 2.85
C THR A 652 42.68 7.47 2.45
N GLN A 653 42.72 7.78 1.14
CA GLN A 653 42.99 9.15 0.69
C GLN A 653 41.70 9.96 0.67
N CYS A 654 41.29 10.41 1.86
CA CYS A 654 40.58 11.68 2.02
C CYS A 654 41.54 12.84 1.69
N ASN A 655 41.96 12.92 0.43
CA ASN A 655 42.59 14.09 -0.14
C ASN A 655 41.78 14.42 -1.42
N PRO A 656 41.00 15.50 -1.46
CA PRO A 656 39.99 15.70 -2.50
C PRO A 656 40.58 15.99 -3.90
N TRP A 657 41.87 16.31 -3.97
CA TRP A 657 42.56 16.73 -5.19
C TRP A 657 42.54 15.70 -6.35
N PRO A 658 42.87 14.41 -6.18
CA PRO A 658 42.72 13.41 -7.25
C PRO A 658 41.31 13.28 -7.82
N PHE A 659 40.26 13.38 -7.00
CA PHE A 659 38.88 13.34 -7.50
C PHE A 659 38.47 14.65 -8.20
N VAL A 660 38.96 15.81 -7.71
CA VAL A 660 38.76 17.10 -8.37
C VAL A 660 39.50 17.17 -9.71
N THR A 661 40.75 16.69 -9.81
CA THR A 661 41.49 16.67 -11.08
C THR A 661 40.89 15.67 -12.06
N LEU A 662 40.46 14.48 -11.62
CA LEU A 662 39.72 13.54 -12.45
C LEU A 662 38.40 14.13 -12.96
N SER A 663 37.67 14.86 -12.11
CA SER A 663 36.45 15.59 -12.49
C SER A 663 36.72 16.70 -13.51
N ILE A 664 37.79 17.48 -13.34
CA ILE A 664 38.20 18.53 -14.28
C ILE A 664 38.63 17.92 -15.63
N ILE A 665 39.36 16.81 -15.64
CA ILE A 665 39.80 16.13 -16.88
C ILE A 665 38.62 15.48 -17.60
N THR A 666 37.70 14.83 -16.88
CA THR A 666 36.50 14.22 -17.48
C THR A 666 35.52 15.27 -18.01
N THR A 667 35.32 16.39 -17.30
CA THR A 667 34.51 17.50 -17.82
C THR A 667 35.16 18.22 -19.00
N ALA A 668 36.48 18.44 -18.99
CA ALA A 668 37.20 19.02 -20.13
C ALA A 668 37.16 18.13 -21.38
N THR A 669 37.35 16.82 -21.23
CA THR A 669 37.25 15.86 -22.35
C THR A 669 35.83 15.73 -22.89
N LEU A 670 34.80 15.73 -22.02
CA LEU A 670 33.40 15.77 -22.43
C LEU A 670 33.06 17.08 -23.17
N ALA A 671 33.53 18.22 -22.68
CA ALA A 671 33.33 19.52 -23.33
C ALA A 671 34.00 19.56 -24.72
N LEU A 672 35.24 19.07 -24.84
CA LEU A 672 35.94 18.95 -26.13
C LEU A 672 35.21 18.00 -27.09
N PHE A 673 34.65 16.89 -26.59
CA PHE A 673 33.84 15.97 -27.40
C PHE A 673 32.54 16.63 -27.89
N ILE A 674 31.83 17.36 -27.03
CA ILE A 674 30.62 18.10 -27.40
C ILE A 674 30.95 19.19 -28.43
N ILE A 675 32.02 19.96 -28.25
CA ILE A 675 32.48 20.98 -29.22
C ILE A 675 32.85 20.34 -30.56
N TYR A 676 33.50 19.17 -30.55
CA TYR A 676 33.83 18.42 -31.77
C TYR A 676 32.59 17.92 -32.50
N VAL A 677 31.64 17.32 -31.79
CA VAL A 677 30.35 16.86 -32.34
C VAL A 677 29.55 18.05 -32.89
N TRP A 678 29.52 19.19 -32.18
CA TRP A 678 28.79 20.38 -32.61
C TRP A 678 29.41 21.02 -33.86
N LYS A 679 30.75 21.14 -33.93
CA LYS A 679 31.45 21.54 -35.17
C LYS A 679 31.16 20.59 -36.33
N LYS A 680 31.11 19.28 -36.09
CA LYS A 680 30.77 18.28 -37.11
C LYS A 680 29.32 18.41 -37.59
N PHE A 681 28.40 18.79 -36.70
CA PHE A 681 26.98 18.97 -37.03
C PHE A 681 26.69 20.27 -37.82
N GLN A 682 27.52 21.31 -37.67
CA GLN A 682 27.39 22.55 -38.45
C GLN A 682 27.91 22.44 -39.91
N GLN A 683 28.61 21.37 -40.30
CA GLN A 683 29.27 21.28 -41.61
C GLN A 683 28.40 20.76 -42.77
N THR A 684 27.11 20.50 -42.56
CA THR A 684 26.33 19.63 -43.48
C THR A 684 25.29 20.32 -44.38
N GLN A 685 25.23 21.66 -44.46
CA GLN A 685 24.22 22.38 -45.28
C GLN A 685 24.80 23.40 -46.30
N GLY A 686 26.02 23.17 -46.80
CA GLY A 686 26.62 23.97 -47.88
C GLY A 686 26.54 23.28 -49.24
N THR A 687 26.32 24.05 -50.31
CA THR A 687 26.52 23.59 -51.70
C THR A 687 27.99 23.78 -52.04
N ASN A 688 28.72 22.73 -52.42
CA ASN A 688 30.15 22.83 -52.73
C ASN A 688 30.41 22.50 -54.19
N ILE A 689 31.25 23.29 -54.85
CA ILE A 689 31.87 22.87 -56.11
C ILE A 689 33.13 22.08 -55.76
N LEU A 690 33.27 20.90 -56.34
CA LEU A 690 34.44 20.04 -56.18
C LEU A 690 35.12 19.83 -57.54
N ILE A 691 36.44 19.70 -57.53
CA ILE A 691 37.22 19.22 -58.67
C ILE A 691 37.53 17.76 -58.43
N GLU A 692 37.11 16.87 -59.33
CA GLU A 692 37.51 15.46 -59.34
C GLU A 692 38.60 15.25 -60.38
N ILE A 693 39.78 14.80 -59.95
CA ILE A 693 40.86 14.41 -60.85
C ILE A 693 40.98 12.88 -60.79
N THR A 694 40.96 12.23 -61.94
CA THR A 694 41.05 10.76 -62.06
C THR A 694 41.96 10.34 -63.21
N ASN A 695 42.81 9.34 -62.98
CA ASN A 695 43.62 8.67 -64.02
C ASN A 695 43.08 7.28 -64.38
N GLY A 696 41.79 7.03 -64.09
CA GLY A 696 41.12 5.74 -64.31
C GLY A 696 41.43 4.67 -63.26
N ILE A 697 42.55 4.78 -62.52
CA ILE A 697 42.94 3.86 -61.43
C ILE A 697 42.67 4.49 -60.05
N THR A 698 42.94 5.78 -59.94
CA THR A 698 42.80 6.57 -58.71
C THR A 698 41.99 7.83 -59.01
N CYS A 699 41.08 8.16 -58.09
CA CYS A 699 40.26 9.37 -58.11
C CYS A 699 40.54 10.18 -56.83
N ILE A 700 40.61 11.50 -56.97
CA ILE A 700 40.74 12.46 -55.88
C ILE A 700 39.75 13.60 -56.09
N THR A 701 38.82 13.75 -55.15
CA THR A 701 37.92 14.90 -55.07
C THR A 701 38.53 15.97 -54.15
N ILE A 702 38.59 17.20 -54.64
CA ILE A 702 39.13 18.38 -53.95
C ILE A 702 38.00 19.41 -53.82
N PRO A 703 37.70 19.94 -52.62
CA PRO A 703 36.77 21.06 -52.50
C PRO A 703 37.37 22.30 -53.18
N PHE A 704 36.70 22.79 -54.22
CA PHE A 704 37.14 23.96 -54.98
C PHE A 704 36.66 25.25 -54.32
N MET A 705 35.36 25.34 -54.07
CA MET A 705 34.74 26.47 -53.35
C MET A 705 33.38 26.07 -52.76
N SER A 706 32.95 26.78 -51.72
CA SER A 706 31.63 26.63 -51.12
C SER A 706 30.71 27.77 -51.55
N LEU A 707 29.47 27.44 -51.91
CA LEU A 707 28.40 28.36 -52.26
C LEU A 707 27.39 28.40 -51.10
N PRO A 708 27.01 29.59 -50.61
CA PRO A 708 26.19 29.73 -49.39
C PRO A 708 24.70 29.42 -49.58
N LEU A 709 24.24 29.13 -50.81
CA LEU A 709 22.84 28.87 -51.15
C LEU A 709 22.67 27.54 -51.89
N CYS A 710 21.44 27.08 -52.05
CA CYS A 710 21.10 25.83 -52.72
C CYS A 710 21.46 25.85 -54.21
N PRO A 711 21.64 24.68 -54.87
CA PRO A 711 21.98 24.59 -56.29
C PRO A 711 21.03 25.38 -57.22
N SER A 712 19.74 25.43 -56.85
CA SER A 712 18.67 26.14 -57.57
C SER A 712 18.84 27.65 -57.63
N ASP A 713 19.71 28.25 -56.83
CA ASP A 713 19.94 29.70 -56.77
C ASP A 713 21.16 30.15 -57.60
N TRP A 714 21.84 29.21 -58.26
CA TRP A 714 23.06 29.47 -59.03
C TRP A 714 22.92 29.09 -60.49
N HIS A 715 23.23 30.03 -61.37
CA HIS A 715 23.46 29.77 -62.79
C HIS A 715 24.96 29.56 -62.99
N ILE A 716 25.36 28.30 -63.18
CA ILE A 716 26.76 27.89 -63.36
C ILE A 716 26.96 27.57 -64.84
N THR A 717 27.77 28.36 -65.55
CA THR A 717 28.22 27.98 -66.89
C THR A 717 29.45 27.09 -66.77
N PRO A 718 29.47 25.88 -67.38
CA PRO A 718 30.63 25.00 -67.33
C PRO A 718 31.87 25.70 -67.96
N PRO A 719 33.09 25.40 -67.47
CA PRO A 719 34.30 25.91 -68.11
C PRO A 719 34.41 25.40 -69.55
N THR A 720 35.05 26.16 -70.44
CA THR A 720 35.40 25.74 -71.81
C THR A 720 36.69 24.92 -71.85
N ASP A 721 37.61 25.13 -70.90
CA ASP A 721 38.77 24.27 -70.67
C ASP A 721 39.26 24.35 -69.21
N ILE A 722 40.01 23.35 -68.75
CA ILE A 722 40.65 23.31 -67.42
C ILE A 722 42.16 23.11 -67.63
N THR A 723 42.91 24.20 -67.62
CA THR A 723 44.34 24.23 -67.98
C THR A 723 45.24 24.61 -66.80
N ASP A 724 46.55 24.45 -66.99
CA ASP A 724 47.60 24.84 -66.02
C ASP A 724 47.38 24.32 -64.58
N MET A 725 47.12 23.02 -64.46
CA MET A 725 47.03 22.34 -63.17
C MET A 725 48.41 21.92 -62.65
N HIS A 726 48.89 22.60 -61.62
CA HIS A 726 50.17 22.30 -60.97
C HIS A 726 50.13 22.58 -59.46
N ILE A 727 51.05 21.99 -58.68
CA ILE A 727 51.03 22.08 -57.20
C ILE A 727 52.29 22.72 -56.63
N THR A 728 52.13 23.93 -56.11
CA THR A 728 53.18 24.72 -55.43
C THR A 728 53.18 24.46 -53.91
N GLY A 729 54.28 24.80 -53.23
CA GLY A 729 54.42 24.69 -51.77
C GLY A 729 54.70 23.28 -51.23
N SER A 730 55.55 23.19 -50.19
CA SER A 730 55.91 21.89 -49.56
C SER A 730 55.19 21.63 -48.25
N PHE A 731 55.03 22.64 -47.40
CA PHE A 731 54.39 22.55 -46.07
C PHE A 731 52.96 23.09 -46.04
N GLN A 732 52.65 24.06 -46.90
CA GLN A 732 51.30 24.52 -47.21
C GLN A 732 51.15 24.42 -48.73
N PRO A 733 50.72 23.27 -49.26
CA PRO A 733 50.61 23.10 -50.70
C PRO A 733 49.32 23.72 -51.24
N PHE A 734 49.44 24.36 -52.40
CA PHE A 734 48.32 24.93 -53.15
C PHE A 734 48.31 24.30 -54.54
N MET A 735 47.13 23.94 -55.03
CA MET A 735 46.91 23.58 -56.43
C MET A 735 46.52 24.86 -57.18
N HIS A 736 47.31 25.23 -58.17
CA HIS A 736 46.91 26.19 -59.19
C HIS A 736 46.05 25.45 -60.23
N ALA A 737 44.97 26.06 -60.70
CA ALA A 737 44.15 25.54 -61.79
C ALA A 737 43.43 26.70 -62.51
N GLN A 738 43.50 26.75 -63.84
CA GLN A 738 42.86 27.78 -64.64
C GLN A 738 41.57 27.26 -65.30
N LEU A 739 40.42 27.70 -64.79
CA LEU A 739 39.08 27.32 -65.24
C LEU A 739 38.55 28.37 -66.23
N LEU A 740 38.91 28.25 -67.51
CA LEU A 740 38.51 29.21 -68.54
C LEU A 740 36.99 29.10 -68.80
N GLY A 741 36.30 30.24 -68.84
CA GLY A 741 34.86 30.31 -69.18
C GLY A 741 33.87 29.89 -68.07
N LEU A 742 34.35 29.39 -66.91
CA LEU A 742 33.49 29.16 -65.76
C LEU A 742 32.92 30.50 -65.27
N GLN A 743 31.61 30.58 -65.11
CA GLN A 743 30.94 31.70 -64.44
C GLN A 743 29.90 31.16 -63.47
N ILE A 744 29.88 31.73 -62.26
CA ILE A 744 28.92 31.37 -61.21
C ILE A 744 28.16 32.66 -60.88
N ILE A 745 26.91 32.71 -61.32
CA ILE A 745 26.04 33.89 -61.18
C ILE A 745 24.89 33.52 -60.25
N ASN A 746 24.66 34.33 -59.22
CA ASN A 746 23.44 34.18 -58.43
C ASN A 746 22.22 34.53 -59.28
N ILE A 747 21.24 33.63 -59.37
CA ILE A 747 20.06 33.79 -60.23
C ILE A 747 19.24 35.02 -59.83
N HIS A 748 19.15 35.31 -58.54
CA HIS A 748 18.33 36.39 -57.99
C HIS A 748 19.06 37.74 -57.98
N THR A 749 20.29 37.79 -57.46
CA THR A 749 21.04 39.05 -57.29
C THR A 749 21.87 39.45 -58.51
N LYS A 750 22.03 38.55 -59.50
CA LYS A 750 22.95 38.68 -60.65
C LYS A 750 24.42 38.93 -60.28
N HIS A 751 24.79 38.70 -59.02
CA HIS A 751 26.16 38.85 -58.57
C HIS A 751 27.03 37.69 -59.07
N HIS A 752 28.19 38.03 -59.66
CA HIS A 752 29.19 37.08 -60.12
C HIS A 752 30.16 36.76 -58.97
N ILE A 753 30.41 35.49 -58.70
CA ILE A 753 31.44 35.10 -57.72
C ILE A 753 32.81 35.05 -58.40
N LEU A 754 33.81 35.65 -57.75
CA LEU A 754 35.22 35.56 -58.17
C LEU A 754 35.75 34.15 -57.94
N ILE A 755 36.30 33.56 -59.00
CA ILE A 755 36.78 32.18 -59.03
C ILE A 755 38.25 32.16 -58.58
N PRO A 756 38.62 31.43 -57.52
CA PRO A 756 40.01 31.35 -57.07
C PRO A 756 40.84 30.47 -58.01
N SER A 757 42.00 30.96 -58.44
CA SER A 757 42.98 30.15 -59.19
C SER A 757 43.83 29.24 -58.29
N ASN A 758 43.94 29.56 -57.00
CA ASN A 758 44.74 28.84 -56.00
C ASN A 758 43.84 28.15 -54.97
N ILE A 759 44.00 26.84 -54.84
CA ILE A 759 43.16 25.97 -53.98
C ILE A 759 44.07 25.34 -52.94
N SER A 760 43.79 25.55 -51.65
CA SER A 760 44.59 24.94 -50.58
C SER A 760 44.34 23.43 -50.49
N VAL A 761 45.41 22.64 -50.46
CA VAL A 761 45.32 21.17 -50.39
C VAL A 761 46.14 20.62 -49.24
N ASN A 762 45.68 19.53 -48.64
CA ASN A 762 46.43 18.80 -47.62
C ASN A 762 47.72 18.20 -48.22
N ILE A 763 48.84 18.23 -47.49
CA ILE A 763 50.13 17.61 -47.85
C ILE A 763 49.97 16.18 -48.41
N PHE A 764 49.10 15.35 -47.83
CA PHE A 764 48.87 13.99 -48.32
C PHE A 764 48.15 13.96 -49.68
N THR A 765 47.14 14.82 -49.86
CA THR A 765 46.44 14.99 -51.14
C THR A 765 47.38 15.55 -52.19
N ALA A 766 48.19 16.56 -51.83
CA ALA A 766 49.19 17.17 -52.70
C ALA A 766 50.25 16.16 -53.20
N ARG A 767 50.72 15.25 -52.33
CA ARG A 767 51.62 14.16 -52.75
C ARG A 767 50.98 13.23 -53.77
N LYS A 768 49.73 12.81 -53.56
CA LYS A 768 49.01 11.94 -54.51
C LYS A 768 48.72 12.67 -55.83
N LEU A 769 48.29 13.92 -55.77
CA LEU A 769 48.03 14.72 -56.97
C LEU A 769 49.31 14.97 -57.77
N ARG A 770 50.45 15.23 -57.14
CA ARG A 770 51.75 15.30 -57.85
C ARG A 770 52.08 14.01 -58.61
N THR A 771 51.73 12.84 -58.07
CA THR A 771 51.90 11.57 -58.79
C THR A 771 50.88 11.37 -59.92
N MET A 772 49.65 11.90 -59.78
CA MET A 772 48.60 11.78 -60.80
C MET A 772 48.77 12.77 -61.96
N LEU A 773 49.14 14.02 -61.69
CA LEU A 773 49.35 15.08 -62.70
C LEU A 773 50.55 14.77 -63.63
N ASN A 774 51.43 13.85 -63.25
CA ASN A 774 52.52 13.34 -64.09
C ASN A 774 52.08 12.22 -65.07
N GLN A 775 50.81 11.84 -65.06
CA GLN A 775 50.21 10.81 -65.94
C GLN A 775 49.03 11.43 -66.71
N PRO A 776 48.53 10.78 -67.78
CA PRO A 776 47.26 11.19 -68.39
C PRO A 776 46.14 11.12 -67.36
N PHE A 777 45.41 12.22 -67.17
CA PHE A 777 44.28 12.32 -66.24
C PHE A 777 43.09 13.02 -66.90
N HIS A 778 41.91 12.76 -66.37
CA HIS A 778 40.69 13.52 -66.62
C HIS A 778 40.35 14.36 -65.40
N CYS A 779 39.77 15.54 -65.63
CA CYS A 779 39.36 16.47 -64.59
C CYS A 779 37.89 16.83 -64.81
N TYR A 780 37.04 16.51 -63.83
CA TYR A 780 35.61 16.79 -63.84
C TYR A 780 35.29 17.88 -62.81
N LEU A 781 34.27 18.69 -63.10
CA LEU A 781 33.75 19.68 -62.15
C LEU A 781 32.41 19.17 -61.60
N LEU A 782 32.34 18.94 -60.29
CA LEU A 782 31.16 18.41 -59.62
C LEU A 782 30.47 19.50 -58.79
N LEU A 783 29.14 19.50 -58.81
CA LEU A 783 28.30 20.19 -57.84
C LEU A 783 27.85 19.19 -56.76
N ALA A 784 28.18 19.45 -55.51
CA ALA A 784 27.82 18.61 -54.37
C ALA A 784 26.88 19.35 -53.42
N HIS A 785 25.69 18.78 -53.15
CA HIS A 785 24.73 19.33 -52.18
C HIS A 785 24.01 18.19 -51.46
N ASN A 786 24.03 18.19 -50.12
CA ASN A 786 23.40 17.15 -49.29
C ASN A 786 23.70 15.70 -49.73
N GLN A 787 24.97 15.41 -50.05
CA GLN A 787 25.48 14.12 -50.58
C GLN A 787 25.03 13.74 -52.00
N TYR A 788 24.25 14.57 -52.69
CA TYR A 788 24.01 14.44 -54.13
C TYR A 788 25.14 15.12 -54.91
N PHE A 789 25.62 14.43 -55.95
CA PHE A 789 26.68 14.92 -56.84
C PHE A 789 26.13 15.01 -58.27
N GLN A 790 26.36 16.15 -58.92
CA GLN A 790 26.04 16.37 -60.33
C GLN A 790 27.30 16.80 -61.08
N ILE A 791 27.62 16.11 -62.17
CA ILE A 791 28.71 16.52 -63.07
C ILE A 791 28.25 17.77 -63.81
N ILE A 792 28.99 18.87 -63.65
CA ILE A 792 28.83 20.13 -64.40
C ILE A 792 29.55 20.00 -65.75
N ARG A 793 30.70 19.33 -65.77
CA ARG A 793 31.50 19.00 -66.95
C ARG A 793 32.38 17.78 -66.69
#